data_AF-A0A9J6APG9-F1
#
_entry.id   AF-A0A9J6APG9-F1
#
_cell.length_a   1.000
_cell.length_b   1.000
_cell.length_c   1.000
_cell.angle_alpha   90.00
_cell.angle_beta   90.00
_cell.angle_gamma   90.00
#
_symmetry.space_group_name_H-M   'P 1'
#
loop_
_entity.id
_entity.type
_entity.pdbx_description
1 polymer ?
#
loop_
_entity_poly.entity_id
_entity_poly.type
_entity_poly.pdbx_seq_one_letter_code
_entity_poly.pdbx_strand_id
1 'polypeptide(L)'
;MVKTVLDKGWLAARSTEVEINGVQLTTTQPPTQPLNSPWMEAAVPGTVLGTLLKNKLIPDPFYGLENESIIDIADSGREHYTFWFFTTFECKLSNNQYVDLNFRAINYSAEVYLNGHKEVLPKGMFRRHSIDITDILHPDGQNLLAVVVYPPDHPGRIPPEGGQGGDHEIGKDVAAQYVEGWDWMTPIRDRNTGIWDEVSITVTGLYFYKPNLWWPNGMGKQHLYNVEITVNVKGYGESDTWSHHFGFRKIESHIDSATGGRLFKVNDQPIFIRGGNWILSDGLLRLSKERYKTDIRFHADMNFNMMRCWGGGLAERPEFYHYCDLYGLLVWQEFWITGDCDGRGDPVSNPDGPLDHDLFLLCARDTIKLLRNHPSLALWVGGNEQVPPPDINAALKNDLQLHPYYMNSNNSGTSTITPVIKDPSQYLDGTRVFVQGSMWDGFADGKGDFSDGPYEIQNPEDFFKHDYYQYGFNPEVGNVGMPVAATIRATMPPEGWQIPLFKKLSNGYIEEVPNPIWTYHKYIPYSKPEKVHDQILSYGKPKDLDEFCLKAQLVNYVQYRALLEGYTSQMWSKYTGVLIWKTQNPWTGLRGQFYDHLLDQTAGFYGCRSAAEPIHVQLNLATYSVEVVNTTSEELSNVAIEASVWDLEGECPYYKTSEKLTVPPKKTISTFEMKYPKSKNPKPAYFLLLKLYDVSDNRIYSRNFYWLHLTGGDYKLLEPFRERGPPLKITSLTFIKGSSYEMRMHIQNTSKKPDSNASLYRNNFIRRNGSCDELDSSESFDLLDGEKHEMSLYEKIRRNFSREHNKAKVSEVNGTGKGVAFFLHFSVHASKEENKKGEDTRILPVHYSDNYFSLVPGEVMTVTISFEVPPGVTPRVTLHGWNHHDVHTMLDLLQVLSIISFLVLLKSDAQLGDSLSDTGNFIRESFLGAFSPFAKLPYGQHFPQNKSTGRCSDGLLMIDFIALGCGLPLLNPYKDQNGNFTHGANFAVAGATALPAEILIDRKINSNSLITNSSLNVQLDWMFTHFKSTCSTDCSKYLKNALFLVGEIGGNEFNYGLLQGKTLEELRAMVPEVVQIIINAVKTVIGFGAVRIVIPGNFPIGCIPNLLTIFFTNNSTAYDEYHCLKDLNNLALFYNHHLQKAIQELEKEYPNITLIYGDYYNAYLWLLQNATSLGFDKYCLRKACCGIGGEYNYDKSRICGAPGVPICGNPATYINWDGVHLTQAAYKLLAIWLIDDMLPKLNCPLY
;
A
#
# COMPACT_ATOMS: atom_id res chain seq x y z
N MET A 1 -32.79 5.89 8.09
CA MET A 1 -33.72 5.56 6.99
C MET A 1 -34.84 6.58 7.05
N VAL A 2 -35.07 7.33 5.97
CA VAL A 2 -36.12 8.34 5.89
C VAL A 2 -37.14 7.87 4.85
N LYS A 3 -38.40 7.74 5.24
CA LYS A 3 -39.49 7.36 4.35
C LYS A 3 -40.39 8.57 4.10
N THR A 4 -40.64 8.87 2.84
CA THR A 4 -41.56 9.95 2.41
C THR A 4 -42.69 9.34 1.61
N VAL A 5 -43.93 9.59 2.04
CA VAL A 5 -45.13 9.11 1.35
C VAL A 5 -45.51 10.09 0.23
N LEU A 6 -45.90 9.56 -0.93
CA LEU A 6 -46.36 10.32 -2.10
C LEU A 6 -47.90 10.24 -2.20
N ASP A 7 -48.63 10.94 -1.33
CA ASP A 7 -50.10 10.88 -1.21
C ASP A 7 -50.84 12.09 -1.80
N LYS A 8 -50.11 13.01 -2.46
CA LYS A 8 -50.64 14.29 -2.97
C LYS A 8 -50.12 14.60 -4.36
N GLY A 9 -50.83 15.50 -5.06
CA GLY A 9 -50.39 16.04 -6.36
C GLY A 9 -50.52 15.06 -7.52
N TRP A 10 -51.20 13.94 -7.34
CA TRP A 10 -51.42 12.97 -8.42
C TRP A 10 -52.47 13.48 -9.41
N LEU A 11 -52.15 13.35 -10.68
CA LEU A 11 -53.05 13.54 -11.81
C LEU A 11 -53.35 12.19 -12.45
N ALA A 12 -54.52 12.03 -13.05
CA ALA A 12 -54.84 10.85 -13.84
C ALA A 12 -55.53 11.20 -15.15
N ALA A 13 -55.33 10.38 -16.17
CA ALA A 13 -56.00 10.49 -17.46
C ALA A 13 -56.20 9.08 -18.03
N ARG A 14 -57.27 8.89 -18.80
CA ARG A 14 -57.49 7.61 -19.50
C ARG A 14 -56.38 7.41 -20.52
N SER A 15 -55.84 6.20 -20.63
CA SER A 15 -54.68 5.96 -21.50
C SER A 15 -54.94 6.24 -22.98
N THR A 16 -56.18 6.06 -23.44
CA THR A 16 -56.59 6.33 -24.83
C THR A 16 -56.75 7.81 -25.15
N GLU A 17 -56.78 8.69 -24.14
CA GLU A 17 -56.89 10.14 -24.30
C GLU A 17 -55.51 10.84 -24.27
N VAL A 18 -54.43 10.07 -24.06
CA VAL A 18 -53.05 10.55 -23.97
C VAL A 18 -52.25 10.03 -25.15
N GLU A 19 -51.92 10.89 -26.12
CA GLU A 19 -51.20 10.53 -27.35
C GLU A 19 -49.68 10.38 -27.17
N ILE A 20 -49.14 10.83 -26.04
CA ILE A 20 -47.70 10.80 -25.72
C ILE A 20 -47.34 9.64 -24.79
N ASN A 21 -46.11 9.13 -24.89
CA ASN A 21 -45.68 7.99 -24.08
C ASN A 21 -45.12 8.39 -22.71
N GLY A 22 -44.94 7.41 -21.82
CA GLY A 22 -44.46 7.65 -20.44
C GLY A 22 -43.07 8.31 -20.34
N VAL A 23 -42.20 8.13 -21.33
CA VAL A 23 -40.89 8.80 -21.39
C VAL A 23 -41.08 10.30 -21.64
N GLN A 24 -41.95 10.66 -22.59
CA GLN A 24 -42.26 12.07 -22.89
C GLN A 24 -42.95 12.76 -21.72
N LEU A 25 -43.89 12.08 -21.04
CA LEU A 25 -44.57 12.57 -19.85
C LEU A 25 -43.61 12.90 -18.70
N THR A 26 -42.48 12.20 -18.61
CA THR A 26 -41.50 12.34 -17.53
C THR A 26 -40.22 13.05 -17.95
N THR A 27 -40.21 13.71 -19.12
CA THR A 27 -39.05 14.49 -19.60
C THR A 27 -39.44 15.80 -20.27
N THR A 28 -40.10 15.74 -21.42
CA THR A 28 -40.28 16.88 -22.34
C THR A 28 -41.67 17.48 -22.31
N GLN A 29 -42.69 16.72 -21.89
CA GLN A 29 -44.09 17.11 -21.92
C GLN A 29 -44.85 16.67 -20.65
N PRO A 30 -44.47 17.17 -19.45
CA PRO A 30 -45.22 16.88 -18.23
C PRO A 30 -46.65 17.44 -18.32
N PRO A 31 -47.66 16.70 -17.83
CA PRO A 31 -49.04 17.12 -17.93
C PRO A 31 -49.29 18.37 -17.07
N THR A 32 -50.10 19.27 -17.62
CA THR A 32 -50.64 20.45 -16.93
C THR A 32 -52.18 20.38 -16.97
N GLN A 33 -52.86 21.13 -16.10
CA GLN A 33 -54.33 21.24 -16.07
C GLN A 33 -54.83 22.56 -16.69
N PRO A 34 -54.75 22.80 -18.02
CA PRO A 34 -55.56 23.83 -18.66
C PRO A 34 -57.03 23.37 -18.81
N LEU A 35 -57.92 24.33 -19.12
CA LEU A 35 -59.39 24.14 -19.20
C LEU A 35 -59.87 23.00 -20.15
N ASN A 36 -59.02 22.46 -21.02
CA ASN A 36 -59.34 21.42 -22.01
C ASN A 36 -58.40 20.19 -21.95
N SER A 37 -57.78 19.92 -20.79
CA SER A 37 -56.86 18.77 -20.61
C SER A 37 -57.60 17.49 -20.22
N PRO A 38 -57.19 16.30 -20.70
CA PRO A 38 -57.73 15.01 -20.24
C PRO A 38 -57.27 14.65 -18.81
N TRP A 39 -56.33 15.40 -18.23
CA TRP A 39 -55.79 15.15 -16.90
C TRP A 39 -56.66 15.76 -15.80
N MET A 40 -57.04 14.92 -14.84
CA MET A 40 -57.83 15.29 -13.66
C MET A 40 -57.09 14.98 -12.36
N GLU A 41 -57.55 15.50 -11.23
CA GLU A 41 -56.94 15.18 -9.93
C GLU A 41 -57.23 13.73 -9.54
N ALA A 42 -56.19 12.93 -9.30
CA ALA A 42 -56.33 11.52 -8.97
C ALA A 42 -56.65 11.29 -7.48
N ALA A 43 -57.19 10.10 -7.18
CA ALA A 43 -57.21 9.54 -5.83
C ALA A 43 -56.10 8.49 -5.71
N VAL A 44 -55.02 8.82 -4.98
CA VAL A 44 -53.92 7.89 -4.65
C VAL A 44 -53.58 8.07 -3.16
N PRO A 45 -53.78 7.05 -2.31
CA PRO A 45 -54.37 5.75 -2.62
C PRO A 45 -55.82 5.81 -3.13
N GLY A 46 -56.16 5.02 -4.16
CA GLY A 46 -57.50 4.97 -4.73
C GLY A 46 -57.63 4.19 -6.04
N THR A 47 -58.83 4.16 -6.60
CA THR A 47 -59.15 3.48 -7.87
C THR A 47 -59.45 4.48 -8.98
N VAL A 48 -59.51 4.00 -10.21
CA VAL A 48 -59.95 4.76 -11.38
C VAL A 48 -61.38 5.24 -11.17
N LEU A 49 -62.30 4.37 -10.75
CA LEU A 49 -63.69 4.76 -10.47
C LEU A 49 -63.77 5.79 -9.33
N GLY A 50 -62.97 5.62 -8.28
CA GLY A 50 -62.88 6.61 -7.19
C GLY A 50 -62.37 7.98 -7.68
N THR A 51 -61.42 7.98 -8.63
CA THR A 51 -60.92 9.20 -9.28
C THR A 51 -62.00 9.86 -10.14
N LEU A 52 -62.74 9.09 -10.94
CA LEU A 52 -63.84 9.62 -11.76
C LEU A 52 -64.97 10.20 -10.89
N LEU A 53 -65.31 9.54 -9.79
CA LEU A 53 -66.32 9.99 -8.83
C LEU A 53 -65.89 11.30 -8.14
N LYS A 54 -64.63 11.38 -7.68
CA LYS A 54 -64.06 12.60 -7.07
C LYS A 54 -64.18 13.82 -7.99
N ASN A 55 -63.99 13.61 -9.30
CA ASN A 55 -64.10 14.66 -10.31
C ASN A 55 -65.52 14.85 -10.88
N LYS A 56 -66.53 14.16 -10.33
CA LYS A 56 -67.94 14.24 -10.75
C LYS A 56 -68.16 13.86 -12.23
N LEU A 57 -67.31 12.99 -12.78
CA LEU A 57 -67.43 12.50 -14.17
C LEU A 57 -68.35 11.28 -14.29
N ILE A 58 -68.68 10.67 -13.17
CA ILE A 58 -69.68 9.61 -13.03
C ILE A 58 -70.59 9.96 -11.84
N PRO A 59 -71.84 9.49 -11.84
CA PRO A 59 -72.69 9.60 -10.66
C PRO A 59 -72.18 8.69 -9.53
N ASP A 60 -72.64 8.93 -8.30
CA ASP A 60 -72.29 8.09 -7.15
C ASP A 60 -72.86 6.67 -7.34
N PRO A 61 -72.01 5.63 -7.51
CA PRO A 61 -72.49 4.27 -7.77
C PRO A 61 -73.30 3.69 -6.60
N PHE A 62 -73.23 4.28 -5.40
CA PHE A 62 -74.00 3.82 -4.24
C PHE A 62 -75.34 4.56 -4.08
N TYR A 63 -75.62 5.56 -4.92
CA TYR A 63 -76.89 6.28 -4.89
C TYR A 63 -77.90 5.66 -5.86
N GLY A 64 -78.98 5.08 -5.32
CA GLY A 64 -80.09 4.56 -6.14
C GLY A 64 -79.65 3.48 -7.14
N LEU A 65 -80.00 3.67 -8.43
CA LEU A 65 -79.62 2.78 -9.54
C LEU A 65 -78.50 3.38 -10.40
N GLU A 66 -77.81 4.42 -9.92
CA GLU A 66 -76.83 5.16 -10.72
C GLU A 66 -75.62 4.30 -11.15
N ASN A 67 -75.30 3.21 -10.43
CA ASN A 67 -74.28 2.24 -10.86
C ASN A 67 -74.58 1.60 -12.23
N GLU A 68 -75.85 1.54 -12.64
CA GLU A 68 -76.26 1.01 -13.95
C GLU A 68 -75.94 1.97 -15.10
N SER A 69 -75.79 3.27 -14.81
CA SER A 69 -75.40 4.28 -15.80
C SER A 69 -73.90 4.27 -16.13
N ILE A 70 -73.09 3.62 -15.28
CA ILE A 70 -71.64 3.50 -15.46
C ILE A 70 -71.38 2.22 -16.27
N ILE A 71 -70.72 2.38 -17.42
CA ILE A 71 -70.39 1.28 -18.34
C ILE A 71 -69.53 0.22 -17.64
N ASP A 72 -69.83 -1.07 -17.79
CA ASP A 72 -69.02 -2.13 -17.17
C ASP A 72 -67.75 -2.41 -17.98
N ILE A 73 -66.67 -2.86 -17.32
CA ILE A 73 -65.44 -3.26 -18.01
C ILE A 73 -65.65 -4.42 -18.99
N ALA A 74 -66.65 -5.29 -18.74
CA ALA A 74 -66.99 -6.39 -19.65
C ALA A 74 -67.50 -5.88 -21.01
N ASP A 75 -68.19 -4.74 -21.02
CA ASP A 75 -68.77 -4.13 -22.21
C ASP A 75 -67.81 -3.12 -22.87
N SER A 76 -67.12 -2.33 -22.06
CA SER A 76 -66.20 -1.28 -22.53
C SER A 76 -64.82 -1.81 -22.92
N GLY A 77 -64.43 -2.98 -22.41
CA GLY A 77 -63.09 -3.53 -22.53
C GLY A 77 -62.08 -2.89 -21.56
N ARG A 78 -60.95 -3.59 -21.36
CA ARG A 78 -59.91 -3.19 -20.39
C ARG A 78 -59.32 -1.81 -20.68
N GLU A 79 -59.14 -1.46 -21.96
CA GLU A 79 -58.57 -0.16 -22.35
C GLU A 79 -59.38 1.02 -21.85
N HIS A 80 -60.69 0.86 -21.66
CA HIS A 80 -61.50 1.91 -21.07
C HIS A 80 -61.01 2.26 -19.66
N TYR A 81 -60.65 1.28 -18.84
CA TYR A 81 -60.21 1.50 -17.45
C TYR A 81 -58.68 1.48 -17.26
N THR A 82 -57.90 1.48 -18.35
CA THR A 82 -56.45 1.70 -18.28
C THR A 82 -56.18 3.20 -18.12
N PHE A 83 -55.47 3.58 -17.05
CA PHE A 83 -55.25 4.99 -16.71
C PHE A 83 -53.77 5.27 -16.44
N TRP A 84 -53.33 6.44 -16.89
CA TRP A 84 -52.10 7.07 -16.42
C TRP A 84 -52.35 7.71 -15.06
N PHE A 85 -51.37 7.59 -14.17
CA PHE A 85 -51.24 8.31 -12.92
C PHE A 85 -49.91 9.06 -12.94
N PHE A 86 -49.92 10.37 -12.77
CA PHE A 86 -48.73 11.22 -12.84
C PHE A 86 -48.57 12.04 -11.56
N THR A 87 -47.35 12.16 -11.05
CA THR A 87 -47.04 13.07 -9.94
C THR A 87 -45.60 13.58 -10.05
N THR A 88 -45.27 14.58 -9.24
CA THR A 88 -43.91 15.09 -9.08
C THR A 88 -43.49 15.01 -7.63
N PHE A 89 -42.22 14.73 -7.37
CA PHE A 89 -41.69 14.73 -6.00
C PHE A 89 -40.28 15.31 -5.92
N GLU A 90 -39.95 15.86 -4.76
CA GLU A 90 -38.63 16.40 -4.47
C GLU A 90 -37.80 15.34 -3.72
N CYS A 91 -36.64 15.00 -4.26
CA CYS A 91 -35.67 14.12 -3.64
C CYS A 91 -34.28 14.43 -4.17
N LYS A 92 -33.42 14.98 -3.30
CA LYS A 92 -32.01 15.24 -3.60
C LYS A 92 -31.14 14.35 -2.72
N LEU A 93 -30.29 13.55 -3.34
CA LEU A 93 -29.36 12.70 -2.62
C LEU A 93 -28.10 13.44 -2.20
N SER A 94 -27.64 13.17 -0.97
CA SER A 94 -26.27 13.41 -0.57
C SER A 94 -25.38 12.23 -1.01
N ASN A 95 -24.07 12.44 -1.10
CA ASN A 95 -23.13 11.36 -1.40
C ASN A 95 -23.34 10.18 -0.43
N ASN A 96 -23.37 8.95 -0.97
CA ASN A 96 -23.55 7.67 -0.25
C ASN A 96 -24.97 7.36 0.26
N GLN A 97 -25.99 8.00 -0.29
CA GLN A 97 -27.40 7.66 -0.05
C GLN A 97 -28.01 6.90 -1.23
N TYR A 98 -29.00 6.06 -0.95
CA TYR A 98 -29.71 5.23 -1.91
C TYR A 98 -31.22 5.40 -1.75
N VAL A 99 -31.99 5.33 -2.84
CA VAL A 99 -33.45 5.56 -2.81
C VAL A 99 -34.22 4.45 -3.52
N ASP A 100 -35.18 3.88 -2.79
CA ASP A 100 -36.19 2.98 -3.34
C ASP A 100 -37.53 3.71 -3.55
N LEU A 101 -38.16 3.55 -4.71
CA LEU A 101 -39.57 3.86 -4.96
C LEU A 101 -40.43 2.62 -4.67
N ASN A 102 -41.39 2.77 -3.77
CA ASN A 102 -42.18 1.69 -3.21
C ASN A 102 -43.66 1.86 -3.58
N PHE A 103 -44.29 0.81 -4.09
CA PHE A 103 -45.74 0.70 -4.24
C PHE A 103 -46.25 -0.42 -3.33
N ARG A 104 -47.08 -0.08 -2.35
CA ARG A 104 -47.62 -1.07 -1.41
C ARG A 104 -48.61 -2.01 -2.09
N ALA A 105 -49.42 -1.49 -3.02
CA ALA A 105 -50.33 -2.30 -3.82
C ALA A 105 -50.82 -1.56 -5.08
N ILE A 106 -50.94 -2.27 -6.19
CA ILE A 106 -51.52 -1.79 -7.45
C ILE A 106 -52.46 -2.87 -7.98
N ASN A 107 -53.63 -2.47 -8.48
CA ASN A 107 -54.55 -3.37 -9.16
C ASN A 107 -54.65 -3.00 -10.65
N TYR A 108 -54.21 -3.81 -11.61
CA TYR A 108 -53.66 -5.17 -11.47
C TYR A 108 -52.22 -5.32 -11.94
N SER A 109 -51.83 -4.57 -12.97
CA SER A 109 -50.46 -4.52 -13.46
C SER A 109 -50.11 -3.10 -13.89
N ALA A 110 -48.82 -2.74 -13.88
CA ALA A 110 -48.42 -1.38 -14.18
C ALA A 110 -47.05 -1.27 -14.84
N GLU A 111 -46.88 -0.21 -15.62
CA GLU A 111 -45.58 0.27 -16.07
C GLU A 111 -45.28 1.60 -15.41
N VAL A 112 -44.10 1.72 -14.83
CA VAL A 112 -43.62 2.89 -14.10
C VAL A 112 -42.59 3.60 -14.96
N TYR A 113 -42.72 4.91 -15.08
CA TYR A 113 -41.82 5.80 -15.78
C TYR A 113 -41.33 6.86 -14.81
N LEU A 114 -40.02 7.01 -14.67
CA LEU A 114 -39.39 8.01 -13.82
C LEU A 114 -38.30 8.72 -14.62
N ASN A 115 -38.41 10.04 -14.79
CA ASN A 115 -37.41 10.85 -15.50
C ASN A 115 -36.98 10.27 -16.87
N GLY A 116 -37.90 9.63 -17.60
CA GLY A 116 -37.62 8.98 -18.89
C GLY A 116 -37.22 7.51 -18.84
N HIS A 117 -36.99 6.93 -17.66
CA HIS A 117 -36.68 5.51 -17.47
C HIS A 117 -37.94 4.68 -17.21
N LYS A 118 -38.10 3.56 -17.91
CA LYS A 118 -39.26 2.65 -17.80
C LYS A 118 -38.91 1.40 -17.00
N GLU A 119 -39.81 1.00 -16.10
CA GLU A 119 -39.80 -0.27 -15.36
C GLU A 119 -41.18 -0.94 -15.44
N VAL A 120 -41.24 -2.27 -15.58
CA VAL A 120 -42.51 -3.02 -15.66
C VAL A 120 -42.72 -3.79 -14.37
N LEU A 121 -43.82 -3.49 -13.65
CA LEU A 121 -44.11 -4.16 -12.39
C LEU A 121 -44.74 -5.54 -12.60
N PRO A 122 -44.32 -6.56 -11.84
CA PRO A 122 -45.01 -7.85 -11.84
C PRO A 122 -46.49 -7.72 -11.44
N LYS A 123 -47.39 -8.52 -12.04
CA LYS A 123 -48.84 -8.41 -11.80
C LYS A 123 -49.26 -8.90 -10.40
N GLY A 124 -50.38 -8.39 -9.88
CA GLY A 124 -51.03 -8.89 -8.66
C GLY A 124 -51.51 -7.78 -7.71
N MET A 125 -52.81 -7.76 -7.38
CA MET A 125 -53.42 -6.73 -6.53
C MET A 125 -52.76 -6.62 -5.14
N PHE A 126 -52.32 -7.74 -4.57
CA PHE A 126 -51.78 -7.81 -3.20
C PHE A 126 -50.25 -7.81 -3.15
N ARG A 127 -49.59 -7.59 -4.29
CA ARG A 127 -48.13 -7.61 -4.39
C ARG A 127 -47.54 -6.24 -4.03
N ARG A 128 -46.46 -6.25 -3.25
CA ARG A 128 -45.64 -5.07 -2.94
C ARG A 128 -44.50 -4.96 -3.93
N HIS A 129 -44.18 -3.74 -4.32
CA HIS A 129 -43.10 -3.41 -5.25
C HIS A 129 -42.12 -2.42 -4.63
N SER A 130 -40.83 -2.63 -4.89
CA SER A 130 -39.73 -1.71 -4.55
C SER A 130 -38.81 -1.64 -5.76
N ILE A 131 -38.48 -0.43 -6.20
CA ILE A 131 -37.67 -0.14 -7.39
C ILE A 131 -36.51 0.76 -6.96
N ASP A 132 -35.27 0.37 -7.30
CA ASP A 132 -34.10 1.25 -7.17
C ASP A 132 -34.22 2.42 -8.14
N ILE A 133 -34.20 3.64 -7.62
CA ILE A 133 -34.26 4.85 -8.45
C ILE A 133 -33.04 5.75 -8.28
N THR A 134 -31.98 5.27 -7.61
CA THR A 134 -30.82 6.07 -7.18
C THR A 134 -30.15 6.80 -8.35
N ASP A 135 -29.86 6.08 -9.44
CA ASP A 135 -29.18 6.62 -10.63
C ASP A 135 -30.13 7.29 -11.62
N ILE A 136 -31.44 7.29 -11.32
CA ILE A 136 -32.51 7.83 -12.17
C ILE A 136 -32.96 9.21 -11.69
N LEU A 137 -32.73 9.54 -10.42
CA LEU A 137 -33.11 10.81 -9.83
C LEU A 137 -32.44 12.00 -10.53
N HIS A 138 -33.20 13.08 -10.71
CA HIS A 138 -32.69 14.27 -11.37
C HIS A 138 -31.75 15.05 -10.42
N PRO A 139 -30.59 15.56 -10.89
CA PRO A 139 -29.58 16.18 -10.02
C PRO A 139 -30.02 17.43 -9.25
N ASP A 140 -31.03 18.15 -9.75
CA ASP A 140 -31.60 19.33 -9.07
C ASP A 140 -32.59 18.96 -7.95
N GLY A 141 -32.96 17.69 -7.85
CA GLY A 141 -33.89 17.15 -6.87
C GLY A 141 -35.35 17.07 -7.31
N GLN A 142 -35.73 17.60 -8.47
CA GLN A 142 -37.12 17.58 -8.95
C GLN A 142 -37.36 16.39 -9.89
N ASN A 143 -38.28 15.50 -9.51
CA ASN A 143 -38.50 14.23 -10.21
C ASN A 143 -39.94 14.09 -10.72
N LEU A 144 -40.08 13.49 -11.91
CA LEU A 144 -41.36 13.30 -12.60
C LEU A 144 -41.68 11.80 -12.70
N LEU A 145 -42.82 11.39 -12.14
CA LEU A 145 -43.26 10.00 -12.06
C LEU A 145 -44.57 9.81 -12.82
N ALA A 146 -44.60 8.89 -13.78
CA ALA A 146 -45.82 8.44 -14.45
C ALA A 146 -45.99 6.93 -14.29
N VAL A 147 -47.21 6.47 -14.03
CA VAL A 147 -47.54 5.05 -13.87
C VAL A 147 -48.79 4.77 -14.70
N VAL A 148 -48.69 3.90 -15.71
CA VAL A 148 -49.88 3.38 -16.39
C VAL A 148 -50.33 2.12 -15.68
N VAL A 149 -51.58 2.09 -15.23
CA VAL A 149 -52.18 0.96 -14.50
C VAL A 149 -53.21 0.30 -15.39
N TYR A 150 -53.06 -1.01 -15.59
CA TYR A 150 -53.96 -1.84 -16.38
C TYR A 150 -54.88 -2.64 -15.45
N PRO A 151 -56.18 -2.79 -15.81
CA PRO A 151 -57.11 -3.65 -15.09
C PRO A 151 -56.67 -5.13 -15.04
N PRO A 152 -57.32 -5.97 -14.22
CA PRO A 152 -57.17 -7.43 -14.26
C PRO A 152 -57.22 -7.98 -15.70
N ASP A 153 -56.44 -9.03 -15.99
CA ASP A 153 -56.37 -9.65 -17.31
C ASP A 153 -57.67 -10.35 -17.69
N HIS A 154 -58.38 -10.89 -16.69
CA HIS A 154 -59.63 -11.61 -16.79
C HIS A 154 -60.70 -10.91 -15.94
N PRO A 155 -61.20 -9.73 -16.33
CA PRO A 155 -62.11 -8.95 -15.48
C PRO A 155 -63.51 -9.57 -15.30
N GLY A 156 -63.84 -10.61 -16.09
CA GLY A 156 -65.13 -11.30 -16.07
C GLY A 156 -66.32 -10.47 -16.52
N ARG A 157 -67.48 -11.10 -16.60
CA ARG A 157 -68.74 -10.49 -17.06
C ARG A 157 -69.89 -10.83 -16.11
N ILE A 158 -70.89 -9.95 -16.07
CA ILE A 158 -72.08 -10.17 -15.25
C ILE A 158 -73.08 -11.04 -16.04
N PRO A 159 -73.45 -12.25 -15.57
CA PRO A 159 -74.45 -13.08 -16.25
C PRO A 159 -75.86 -12.45 -16.20
N PRO A 160 -76.70 -12.62 -17.24
CA PRO A 160 -78.07 -12.08 -17.26
C PRO A 160 -78.96 -12.59 -16.11
N GLU A 161 -78.73 -13.83 -15.68
CA GLU A 161 -79.41 -14.49 -14.55
C GLU A 161 -78.91 -14.04 -13.15
N GLY A 162 -77.82 -13.26 -13.08
CA GLY A 162 -77.13 -12.94 -11.83
C GLY A 162 -76.35 -14.13 -11.23
N GLY A 163 -75.49 -13.87 -10.24
CA GLY A 163 -74.68 -14.91 -9.59
C GLY A 163 -73.67 -14.37 -8.58
N GLN A 164 -73.27 -15.19 -7.59
CA GLN A 164 -72.16 -14.87 -6.68
C GLN A 164 -70.84 -14.94 -7.46
N GLY A 165 -70.18 -13.81 -7.70
CA GLY A 165 -68.88 -13.77 -8.37
C GLY A 165 -68.95 -13.75 -9.90
N GLY A 166 -70.04 -13.26 -10.49
CA GLY A 166 -70.17 -13.08 -11.95
C GLY A 166 -70.04 -14.38 -12.75
N ASP A 167 -69.23 -14.39 -13.82
CA ASP A 167 -68.87 -15.57 -14.60
C ASP A 167 -67.61 -16.29 -14.09
N HIS A 168 -67.09 -15.87 -12.93
CA HIS A 168 -65.94 -16.41 -12.21
C HIS A 168 -64.58 -16.23 -12.91
N GLU A 169 -64.52 -15.54 -14.05
CA GLU A 169 -63.25 -15.32 -14.76
C GLU A 169 -62.28 -14.47 -13.92
N ILE A 170 -62.78 -13.55 -13.06
CA ILE A 170 -61.95 -12.77 -12.13
C ILE A 170 -61.12 -13.66 -11.20
N GLY A 171 -61.57 -14.89 -10.93
CA GLY A 171 -60.84 -15.86 -10.11
C GLY A 171 -59.54 -16.37 -10.73
N LYS A 172 -59.30 -16.13 -12.03
CA LYS A 172 -58.02 -16.43 -12.70
C LYS A 172 -56.93 -15.43 -12.34
N ASP A 173 -57.31 -14.24 -11.90
CA ASP A 173 -56.39 -13.19 -11.46
C ASP A 173 -56.30 -13.13 -9.93
N VAL A 174 -55.14 -12.69 -9.43
CA VAL A 174 -54.92 -12.45 -7.99
C VAL A 174 -55.46 -11.07 -7.63
N ALA A 175 -56.80 -10.93 -7.65
CA ALA A 175 -57.55 -9.71 -7.36
C ALA A 175 -58.72 -9.99 -6.40
N ALA A 176 -59.38 -8.93 -5.93
CA ALA A 176 -60.55 -9.08 -5.06
C ALA A 176 -61.75 -9.64 -5.85
N GLN A 177 -62.15 -10.88 -5.59
CA GLN A 177 -63.14 -11.59 -6.42
C GLN A 177 -64.56 -10.98 -6.38
N TYR A 178 -64.94 -10.31 -5.29
CA TYR A 178 -66.27 -9.71 -5.15
C TYR A 178 -66.53 -8.57 -6.16
N VAL A 179 -65.48 -8.02 -6.80
CA VAL A 179 -65.59 -6.85 -7.67
C VAL A 179 -66.37 -7.13 -8.95
N GLU A 180 -66.57 -8.41 -9.30
CA GLU A 180 -67.46 -8.85 -10.37
C GLU A 180 -68.94 -8.96 -9.92
N GLY A 181 -69.23 -8.65 -8.64
CA GLY A 181 -70.53 -8.79 -8.00
C GLY A 181 -70.59 -10.00 -7.06
N TRP A 182 -71.38 -9.90 -5.99
CA TRP A 182 -71.62 -10.97 -5.03
C TRP A 182 -73.05 -10.92 -4.50
N ASP A 183 -73.47 -11.88 -3.66
CA ASP A 183 -74.83 -11.87 -3.07
C ASP A 183 -75.12 -10.65 -2.17
N TRP A 184 -74.07 -9.94 -1.72
CA TRP A 184 -74.16 -8.76 -0.85
C TRP A 184 -73.70 -7.45 -1.52
N MET A 185 -73.22 -7.45 -2.76
CA MET A 185 -72.71 -6.25 -3.44
C MET A 185 -72.86 -6.32 -4.96
N THR A 186 -73.22 -5.19 -5.58
CA THR A 186 -73.26 -5.03 -7.04
C THR A 186 -71.84 -5.02 -7.64
N PRO A 187 -71.65 -5.42 -8.91
CA PRO A 187 -70.35 -5.37 -9.56
C PRO A 187 -69.75 -3.96 -9.56
N ILE A 188 -68.45 -3.87 -9.27
CA ILE A 188 -67.68 -2.63 -9.37
C ILE A 188 -67.15 -2.52 -10.80
N ARG A 189 -67.59 -1.47 -11.50
CA ARG A 189 -67.46 -1.35 -12.96
C ARG A 189 -66.03 -1.38 -13.48
N ASP A 190 -65.06 -0.84 -12.73
CA ASP A 190 -63.63 -0.82 -13.08
C ASP A 190 -62.82 -1.98 -12.43
N ARG A 191 -63.49 -2.90 -11.73
CA ARG A 191 -62.88 -3.99 -10.95
C ARG A 191 -61.82 -3.51 -9.94
N ASN A 192 -62.00 -2.31 -9.38
CA ASN A 192 -61.07 -1.63 -8.48
C ASN A 192 -59.68 -1.37 -9.09
N THR A 193 -59.59 -1.12 -10.39
CA THR A 193 -58.30 -0.81 -11.06
C THR A 193 -57.70 0.48 -10.48
N GLY A 194 -56.41 0.51 -10.18
CA GLY A 194 -55.70 1.71 -9.71
C GLY A 194 -54.58 1.45 -8.71
N ILE A 195 -53.98 2.55 -8.25
CA ILE A 195 -52.98 2.54 -7.16
C ILE A 195 -53.73 2.62 -5.83
N TRP A 196 -54.30 1.49 -5.42
CA TRP A 196 -55.27 1.44 -4.32
C TRP A 196 -54.65 1.56 -2.93
N ASP A 197 -53.32 1.55 -2.83
CA ASP A 197 -52.58 1.68 -1.57
C ASP A 197 -51.37 2.61 -1.69
N GLU A 198 -50.62 2.80 -0.60
CA GLU A 198 -49.54 3.78 -0.45
C GLU A 198 -48.41 3.67 -1.49
N VAL A 199 -47.97 4.83 -1.98
CA VAL A 199 -46.71 5.02 -2.73
C VAL A 199 -45.73 5.79 -1.85
N SER A 200 -44.45 5.40 -1.81
CA SER A 200 -43.44 6.08 -0.99
C SER A 200 -42.03 5.97 -1.54
N ILE A 201 -41.16 6.92 -1.20
CA ILE A 201 -39.72 6.80 -1.40
C ILE A 201 -39.02 6.53 -0.06
N THR A 202 -38.00 5.67 -0.06
CA THR A 202 -37.21 5.33 1.12
C THR A 202 -35.74 5.65 0.86
N VAL A 203 -35.18 6.61 1.61
CA VAL A 203 -33.76 6.96 1.56
C VAL A 203 -33.00 6.21 2.64
N THR A 204 -32.03 5.38 2.25
CA THR A 204 -31.11 4.69 3.17
C THR A 204 -29.79 5.46 3.30
N GLY A 205 -29.28 5.57 4.53
CA GLY A 205 -28.21 6.52 4.89
C GLY A 205 -26.78 5.99 4.83
N LEU A 206 -26.60 4.69 4.60
CA LEU A 206 -25.26 4.08 4.48
C LEU A 206 -25.37 2.87 3.53
N TYR A 207 -25.01 3.08 2.26
CA TYR A 207 -24.95 2.03 1.25
C TYR A 207 -23.57 2.04 0.58
N PHE A 208 -22.98 0.86 0.41
CA PHE A 208 -21.70 0.68 -0.28
C PHE A 208 -21.95 -0.03 -1.61
N TYR A 209 -21.90 0.72 -2.72
CA TYR A 209 -21.99 0.14 -4.05
C TYR A 209 -20.61 -0.37 -4.50
N LYS A 210 -20.53 -1.67 -4.85
CA LYS A 210 -19.29 -2.33 -5.34
C LYS A 210 -18.05 -1.99 -4.50
N PRO A 211 -18.05 -2.26 -3.18
CA PRO A 211 -16.88 -2.00 -2.35
C PRO A 211 -15.69 -2.83 -2.84
N ASN A 212 -14.50 -2.22 -2.86
CA ASN A 212 -13.26 -2.99 -3.00
C ASN A 212 -13.15 -3.97 -1.83
N LEU A 213 -13.08 -5.26 -2.14
CA LEU A 213 -13.04 -6.32 -1.15
C LEU A 213 -11.64 -6.47 -0.55
N TRP A 214 -11.59 -6.86 0.71
CA TRP A 214 -10.37 -7.33 1.37
C TRP A 214 -10.10 -8.78 0.97
N TRP A 215 -8.85 -9.07 0.59
CA TRP A 215 -8.40 -10.41 0.21
C TRP A 215 -7.21 -10.89 1.05
N PRO A 216 -7.07 -12.19 1.32
CA PRO A 216 -5.88 -12.75 1.95
C PRO A 216 -4.63 -12.63 1.07
N ASN A 217 -3.45 -12.80 1.69
CA ASN A 217 -2.15 -12.77 1.04
C ASN A 217 -2.12 -13.76 -0.15
N GLY A 218 -1.68 -13.29 -1.31
CA GLY A 218 -1.62 -14.07 -2.55
C GLY A 218 -2.95 -14.22 -3.32
N MET A 219 -4.06 -13.62 -2.88
CA MET A 219 -5.36 -13.70 -3.57
C MET A 219 -5.93 -12.36 -4.05
N GLY A 220 -5.37 -11.24 -3.62
CA GLY A 220 -5.82 -9.91 -4.01
C GLY A 220 -5.27 -8.82 -3.09
N LYS A 221 -5.84 -7.63 -3.19
CA LYS A 221 -5.46 -6.47 -2.35
C LYS A 221 -6.22 -6.49 -1.01
N GLN A 222 -5.55 -6.03 0.04
CA GLN A 222 -6.09 -5.93 1.40
C GLN A 222 -6.79 -4.58 1.61
N HIS A 223 -7.88 -4.31 0.88
CA HIS A 223 -8.59 -3.03 0.99
C HIS A 223 -9.19 -2.84 2.39
N LEU A 224 -8.84 -1.73 3.04
CA LEU A 224 -9.35 -1.30 4.34
C LEU A 224 -10.01 0.07 4.20
N TYR A 225 -11.11 0.26 4.91
CA TYR A 225 -11.87 1.49 5.03
C TYR A 225 -11.76 1.99 6.46
N ASN A 226 -11.88 3.30 6.67
CA ASN A 226 -11.97 3.87 8.00
C ASN A 226 -13.43 4.22 8.30
N VAL A 227 -13.94 3.78 9.44
CA VAL A 227 -15.19 4.30 10.00
C VAL A 227 -14.85 5.28 11.11
N GLU A 228 -15.56 6.40 11.15
CA GLU A 228 -15.53 7.37 12.25
C GLU A 228 -16.97 7.64 12.68
N ILE A 229 -17.24 7.50 13.97
CA ILE A 229 -18.55 7.67 14.58
C ILE A 229 -18.43 8.76 15.63
N THR A 230 -19.14 9.85 15.39
CA THR A 230 -19.17 11.01 16.29
C THR A 230 -20.53 11.14 16.96
N VAL A 231 -20.55 11.32 18.28
CA VAL A 231 -21.77 11.56 19.05
C VAL A 231 -21.86 13.05 19.36
N ASN A 232 -22.82 13.73 18.72
CA ASN A 232 -23.08 15.15 18.96
C ASN A 232 -24.24 15.34 19.96
N VAL A 233 -24.01 16.13 21.00
CA VAL A 233 -25.04 16.53 21.96
C VAL A 233 -25.56 17.91 21.56
N LYS A 234 -26.87 17.98 21.29
CA LYS A 234 -27.54 19.19 20.84
C LYS A 234 -27.27 20.36 21.80
N GLY A 235 -26.73 21.45 21.27
CA GLY A 235 -26.40 22.66 22.03
C GLY A 235 -25.01 22.67 22.69
N TYR A 236 -24.28 21.55 22.65
CA TYR A 236 -22.94 21.42 23.26
C TYR A 236 -21.86 21.01 22.24
N GLY A 237 -22.25 20.51 21.06
CA GLY A 237 -21.32 20.09 20.01
C GLY A 237 -20.95 18.61 20.13
N GLU A 238 -19.75 18.26 19.71
CA GLU A 238 -19.20 16.89 19.81
C GLU A 238 -19.00 16.49 21.27
N SER A 239 -19.54 15.33 21.64
CA SER A 239 -19.36 14.73 22.97
C SER A 239 -18.36 13.59 22.98
N ASP A 240 -18.31 12.80 21.90
CA ASP A 240 -17.39 11.66 21.78
C ASP A 240 -17.14 11.33 20.31
N THR A 241 -15.98 10.71 20.03
CA THR A 241 -15.63 10.22 18.70
C THR A 241 -14.90 8.87 18.81
N TRP A 242 -15.22 7.95 17.91
CA TRP A 242 -14.59 6.64 17.81
C TRP A 242 -14.28 6.30 16.35
N SER A 243 -13.08 5.80 16.09
CA SER A 243 -12.65 5.43 14.73
C SER A 243 -12.03 4.04 14.67
N HIS A 244 -12.22 3.32 13.56
CA HIS A 244 -11.62 2.01 13.35
C HIS A 244 -11.47 1.66 11.86
N HIS A 245 -10.43 0.89 11.53
CA HIS A 245 -10.26 0.34 10.18
C HIS A 245 -11.00 -0.97 10.03
N PHE A 246 -11.75 -1.15 8.94
CA PHE A 246 -12.48 -2.40 8.66
C PHE A 246 -12.38 -2.76 7.17
N GLY A 247 -12.61 -4.02 6.82
CA GLY A 247 -12.56 -4.50 5.44
C GLY A 247 -13.81 -5.28 5.05
N PHE A 248 -14.30 -5.08 3.83
CA PHE A 248 -15.41 -5.88 3.30
C PHE A 248 -14.89 -7.21 2.79
N ARG A 249 -15.35 -8.30 3.40
CA ARG A 249 -15.14 -9.65 2.89
C ARG A 249 -16.27 -10.56 3.32
N LYS A 250 -16.45 -11.65 2.60
CA LYS A 250 -17.22 -12.81 3.04
C LYS A 250 -16.24 -13.93 3.38
N ILE A 251 -16.38 -14.57 4.53
CA ILE A 251 -15.64 -15.79 4.87
C ILE A 251 -16.61 -16.92 5.17
N GLU A 252 -16.35 -18.09 4.59
CA GLU A 252 -17.15 -19.29 4.79
C GLU A 252 -16.22 -20.47 5.11
N SER A 253 -16.74 -21.43 5.88
CA SER A 253 -16.00 -22.65 6.22
C SER A 253 -16.94 -23.84 6.35
N HIS A 254 -16.52 -24.98 5.80
CA HIS A 254 -17.23 -26.25 5.92
C HIS A 254 -16.24 -27.42 5.87
N ILE A 255 -16.69 -28.61 6.26
CA ILE A 255 -15.92 -29.84 6.13
C ILE A 255 -16.10 -30.34 4.70
N ASP A 256 -14.99 -30.44 3.96
CA ASP A 256 -15.00 -30.93 2.60
C ASP A 256 -15.16 -32.46 2.57
N SER A 257 -16.10 -32.96 1.77
CA SER A 257 -16.43 -34.38 1.74
C SER A 257 -15.38 -35.25 1.04
N ALA A 258 -14.53 -34.68 0.19
CA ALA A 258 -13.52 -35.42 -0.55
C ALA A 258 -12.28 -35.68 0.31
N THR A 259 -11.88 -34.68 1.09
CA THR A 259 -10.67 -34.70 1.93
C THR A 259 -10.95 -35.03 3.40
N GLY A 260 -12.18 -34.83 3.88
CA GLY A 260 -12.52 -34.87 5.30
C GLY A 260 -11.97 -33.68 6.10
N GLY A 261 -11.18 -32.80 5.46
CA GLY A 261 -10.58 -31.62 6.08
C GLY A 261 -11.50 -30.41 5.99
N ARG A 262 -11.36 -29.48 6.93
CA ARG A 262 -12.04 -28.20 6.88
C ARG A 262 -11.49 -27.33 5.76
N LEU A 263 -12.38 -26.81 4.93
CA LEU A 263 -12.08 -25.92 3.81
C LEU A 263 -12.57 -24.49 4.15
N PHE A 264 -11.79 -23.51 3.72
CA PHE A 264 -12.14 -22.09 3.83
C PHE A 264 -12.39 -21.48 2.46
N LYS A 265 -13.37 -20.59 2.37
CA LYS A 265 -13.59 -19.70 1.22
C LYS A 265 -13.55 -18.25 1.68
N VAL A 266 -12.90 -17.39 0.90
CA VAL A 266 -12.97 -15.94 1.07
C VAL A 266 -13.48 -15.33 -0.21
N ASN A 267 -14.56 -14.54 -0.13
CA ASN A 267 -15.26 -13.96 -1.27
C ASN A 267 -15.61 -15.03 -2.32
N ASP A 268 -16.21 -16.13 -1.85
CA ASP A 268 -16.62 -17.31 -2.62
C ASP A 268 -15.47 -18.11 -3.29
N GLN A 269 -14.21 -17.72 -3.07
CA GLN A 269 -13.04 -18.42 -3.61
C GLN A 269 -12.40 -19.35 -2.56
N PRO A 270 -12.19 -20.64 -2.86
CA PRO A 270 -11.47 -21.53 -1.95
C PRO A 270 -10.01 -21.09 -1.77
N ILE A 271 -9.55 -21.17 -0.53
CA ILE A 271 -8.17 -20.84 -0.15
C ILE A 271 -7.50 -22.07 0.48
N PHE A 272 -6.42 -22.53 -0.15
CA PHE A 272 -5.60 -23.59 0.41
C PHE A 272 -4.75 -23.01 1.53
N ILE A 273 -4.96 -23.47 2.76
CA ILE A 273 -4.30 -22.86 3.91
C ILE A 273 -2.84 -23.30 3.98
N ARG A 274 -1.95 -22.32 4.00
CA ARG A 274 -0.51 -22.49 4.25
C ARG A 274 -0.14 -21.44 5.28
N GLY A 275 0.22 -21.89 6.45
CA GLY A 275 0.41 -20.98 7.57
C GLY A 275 1.20 -21.60 8.70
N GLY A 276 1.08 -20.99 9.87
CA GLY A 276 1.65 -21.59 11.05
C GLY A 276 1.11 -21.05 12.36
N ASN A 277 1.62 -21.69 13.39
CA ASN A 277 1.19 -21.50 14.76
C ASN A 277 1.98 -20.39 15.41
N TRP A 278 1.24 -19.33 15.76
CA TRP A 278 1.71 -18.20 16.52
C TRP A 278 1.51 -18.46 18.01
N ILE A 279 2.60 -18.44 18.77
CA ILE A 279 2.54 -18.53 20.23
C ILE A 279 2.44 -17.12 20.83
N LEU A 280 3.57 -16.41 20.83
CA LEU A 280 3.74 -15.09 21.42
C LEU A 280 4.95 -14.45 20.71
N SER A 281 4.98 -13.12 20.65
CA SER A 281 6.16 -12.41 20.14
C SER A 281 7.33 -12.46 21.13
N ASP A 282 7.05 -12.29 22.43
CA ASP A 282 8.05 -12.23 23.49
C ASP A 282 7.50 -12.84 24.80
N GLY A 283 8.27 -13.72 25.44
CA GLY A 283 7.84 -14.46 26.64
C GLY A 283 7.72 -13.60 27.90
N LEU A 284 8.25 -12.38 27.89
CA LEU A 284 8.08 -11.37 28.94
C LEU A 284 7.04 -10.31 28.54
N LEU A 285 6.31 -10.52 27.44
CA LEU A 285 5.27 -9.63 26.93
C LEU A 285 5.77 -8.20 26.62
N ARG A 286 7.01 -8.08 26.15
CA ARG A 286 7.59 -6.83 25.63
C ARG A 286 7.08 -6.53 24.22
N LEU A 287 5.78 -6.27 24.13
CA LEU A 287 5.02 -6.20 22.88
C LEU A 287 5.00 -4.76 22.35
N SER A 288 5.73 -4.50 21.26
CA SER A 288 5.74 -3.21 20.56
C SER A 288 5.08 -3.30 19.18
N LYS A 289 4.59 -2.15 18.69
CA LYS A 289 4.01 -2.03 17.33
C LYS A 289 5.01 -2.44 16.26
N GLU A 290 6.27 -2.06 16.44
CA GLU A 290 7.38 -2.31 15.52
C GLU A 290 7.72 -3.81 15.46
N ARG A 291 7.69 -4.48 16.62
CA ARG A 291 7.91 -5.92 16.72
C ARG A 291 6.78 -6.69 16.02
N TYR A 292 5.51 -6.38 16.29
CA TYR A 292 4.39 -7.00 15.57
C TYR A 292 4.45 -6.73 14.08
N LYS A 293 4.72 -5.48 13.67
CA LYS A 293 4.86 -5.14 12.25
C LYS A 293 5.90 -6.02 11.56
N THR A 294 7.04 -6.26 12.21
CA THR A 294 8.13 -7.05 11.67
C THR A 294 7.77 -8.54 11.64
N ASP A 295 7.35 -9.09 12.78
CA ASP A 295 6.99 -10.49 12.92
C ASP A 295 5.89 -10.88 11.92
N ILE A 296 4.82 -10.09 11.81
CA ILE A 296 3.70 -10.38 10.89
C ILE A 296 4.12 -10.21 9.44
N ARG A 297 4.94 -9.20 9.13
CA ARG A 297 5.51 -9.05 7.79
C ARG A 297 6.37 -10.25 7.40
N PHE A 298 7.17 -10.80 8.31
CA PHE A 298 7.94 -12.03 8.06
C PHE A 298 7.06 -13.21 7.65
N HIS A 299 5.89 -13.39 8.27
CA HIS A 299 4.94 -14.44 7.86
C HIS A 299 4.34 -14.18 6.48
N ALA A 300 3.99 -12.93 6.17
CA ALA A 300 3.52 -12.56 4.85
C ALA A 300 4.61 -12.72 3.77
N ASP A 301 5.85 -12.37 4.09
CA ASP A 301 7.04 -12.53 3.23
C ASP A 301 7.36 -14.02 2.98
N MET A 302 6.94 -14.94 3.87
CA MET A 302 6.96 -16.40 3.65
C MET A 302 5.79 -16.91 2.78
N ASN A 303 4.96 -16.02 2.23
CA ASN A 303 3.74 -16.35 1.48
C ASN A 303 2.69 -17.13 2.29
N PHE A 304 2.72 -17.03 3.63
CA PHE A 304 1.63 -17.58 4.45
C PHE A 304 0.35 -16.78 4.26
N ASN A 305 -0.77 -17.44 4.49
CA ASN A 305 -2.11 -16.85 4.37
C ASN A 305 -2.98 -17.04 5.63
N MET A 306 -2.51 -17.80 6.63
CA MET A 306 -3.17 -17.95 7.92
C MET A 306 -2.18 -18.06 9.07
N MET A 307 -2.51 -17.44 10.19
CA MET A 307 -1.84 -17.55 11.48
C MET A 307 -2.81 -18.08 12.52
N ARG A 308 -2.39 -19.09 13.28
CA ARG A 308 -3.15 -19.60 14.42
C ARG A 308 -2.58 -19.07 15.71
N CYS A 309 -3.32 -18.19 16.38
CA CYS A 309 -3.03 -17.73 17.73
C CYS A 309 -3.38 -18.85 18.71
N TRP A 310 -2.35 -19.57 19.15
CA TRP A 310 -2.48 -20.75 20.01
C TRP A 310 -3.02 -20.39 21.41
N GLY A 311 -3.94 -21.22 21.91
CA GLY A 311 -4.75 -20.93 23.10
C GLY A 311 -3.97 -20.76 24.40
N GLY A 312 -2.82 -21.41 24.59
CA GLY A 312 -2.03 -21.19 25.81
C GLY A 312 -1.17 -19.92 25.79
N GLY A 313 -1.27 -19.12 24.73
CA GLY A 313 -0.65 -17.81 24.62
C GLY A 313 -1.61 -16.71 25.07
N LEU A 314 -1.63 -15.60 24.33
CA LEU A 314 -2.55 -14.49 24.53
C LEU A 314 -3.58 -14.46 23.39
N ALA A 315 -4.74 -13.86 23.66
CA ALA A 315 -5.40 -13.11 22.59
C ALA A 315 -4.53 -11.87 22.36
N GLU A 316 -3.91 -11.78 21.19
CA GLU A 316 -2.88 -10.78 20.94
C GLU A 316 -3.45 -9.35 21.02
N ARG A 317 -2.58 -8.33 21.02
CA ARG A 317 -3.05 -6.94 21.05
C ARG A 317 -3.69 -6.55 19.72
N PRO A 318 -4.60 -5.55 19.66
CA PRO A 318 -5.20 -5.07 18.41
C PRO A 318 -4.18 -4.73 17.31
N GLU A 319 -2.98 -4.28 17.69
CA GLU A 319 -1.85 -4.07 16.78
C GLU A 319 -1.49 -5.30 15.95
N PHE A 320 -1.51 -6.51 16.53
CA PHE A 320 -1.25 -7.76 15.83
C PHE A 320 -2.25 -7.95 14.69
N TYR A 321 -3.55 -7.86 14.99
CA TYR A 321 -4.61 -8.05 14.00
C TYR A 321 -4.62 -6.94 12.97
N HIS A 322 -4.29 -5.69 13.35
CA HIS A 322 -4.12 -4.59 12.42
C HIS A 322 -3.03 -4.90 11.37
N TYR A 323 -1.87 -5.42 11.78
CA TYR A 323 -0.84 -5.82 10.82
C TYR A 323 -1.24 -7.08 10.03
N CYS A 324 -2.01 -8.01 10.60
CA CYS A 324 -2.60 -9.12 9.85
C CYS A 324 -3.59 -8.62 8.79
N ASP A 325 -4.38 -7.58 9.08
CA ASP A 325 -5.28 -6.94 8.12
C ASP A 325 -4.48 -6.32 6.97
N LEU A 326 -3.40 -5.59 7.27
CA LEU A 326 -2.56 -4.92 6.29
C LEU A 326 -1.81 -5.89 5.38
N TYR A 327 -1.31 -6.99 5.94
CA TYR A 327 -0.52 -7.98 5.20
C TYR A 327 -1.34 -9.18 4.70
N GLY A 328 -2.64 -9.24 4.98
CA GLY A 328 -3.53 -10.24 4.42
C GLY A 328 -3.44 -11.62 5.08
N LEU A 329 -3.02 -11.70 6.34
CA LEU A 329 -2.94 -12.97 7.07
C LEU A 329 -4.27 -13.25 7.76
N LEU A 330 -4.94 -14.35 7.43
CA LEU A 330 -6.11 -14.81 8.18
C LEU A 330 -5.71 -15.16 9.61
N VAL A 331 -6.54 -14.83 10.60
CA VAL A 331 -6.27 -15.19 12.00
C VAL A 331 -7.28 -16.20 12.50
N TRP A 332 -6.77 -17.36 12.92
CA TRP A 332 -7.47 -18.31 13.77
C TRP A 332 -7.22 -17.90 15.22
N GLN A 333 -8.27 -17.54 15.95
CA GLN A 333 -8.16 -17.13 17.36
C GLN A 333 -8.68 -18.20 18.31
N GLU A 334 -7.81 -18.73 19.17
CA GLU A 334 -8.21 -19.60 20.28
C GLU A 334 -8.50 -18.83 21.57
N PHE A 335 -9.40 -19.36 22.38
CA PHE A 335 -9.52 -18.96 23.78
C PHE A 335 -8.54 -19.74 24.67
N TRP A 336 -8.37 -19.25 25.91
CA TRP A 336 -7.26 -19.60 26.80
C TRP A 336 -7.41 -20.96 27.50
N ILE A 337 -7.63 -22.02 26.71
CA ILE A 337 -7.82 -23.40 27.17
C ILE A 337 -6.89 -24.31 26.35
N THR A 338 -6.17 -25.19 27.03
CA THR A 338 -5.25 -26.12 26.36
C THR A 338 -5.34 -27.54 26.92
N GLY A 339 -5.24 -28.54 26.06
CA GLY A 339 -5.14 -29.94 26.47
C GLY A 339 -3.99 -30.18 27.44
N ASP A 340 -2.82 -29.58 27.20
CA ASP A 340 -1.64 -29.73 28.08
C ASP A 340 -1.87 -29.29 29.54
N CYS A 341 -2.81 -28.35 29.79
CA CYS A 341 -3.12 -27.85 31.13
C CYS A 341 -4.48 -28.30 31.68
N ASP A 342 -5.47 -28.53 30.81
CA ASP A 342 -6.88 -28.72 31.17
C ASP A 342 -7.47 -30.06 30.66
N GLY A 343 -6.67 -30.88 29.96
CA GLY A 343 -7.13 -32.15 29.37
C GLY A 343 -6.12 -33.31 29.42
N ARG A 344 -4.86 -33.06 29.80
CA ARG A 344 -3.74 -34.01 29.79
C ARG A 344 -3.23 -34.26 31.22
N GLY A 345 -2.77 -35.50 31.46
CA GLY A 345 -2.19 -35.93 32.74
C GLY A 345 -2.83 -37.22 33.28
N ASP A 346 -2.12 -37.92 34.15
CA ASP A 346 -2.69 -39.00 34.99
C ASP A 346 -2.35 -38.72 36.47
N PRO A 347 -3.34 -38.28 37.29
CA PRO A 347 -4.72 -37.97 36.88
C PRO A 347 -4.79 -36.71 36.00
N VAL A 348 -5.91 -36.54 35.28
CA VAL A 348 -6.19 -35.31 34.51
C VAL A 348 -6.06 -34.12 35.46
N SER A 349 -5.26 -33.14 35.06
CA SER A 349 -4.82 -32.04 35.91
C SER A 349 -5.96 -31.08 36.29
N ASN A 350 -6.80 -30.70 35.31
CA ASN A 350 -7.87 -29.71 35.52
C ASN A 350 -9.05 -29.86 34.52
N PRO A 351 -9.90 -30.89 34.65
CA PRO A 351 -10.96 -31.19 33.67
C PRO A 351 -12.07 -30.13 33.59
N ASP A 352 -12.25 -29.33 34.65
CA ASP A 352 -13.23 -28.25 34.76
C ASP A 352 -12.54 -26.86 34.68
N GLY A 353 -11.36 -26.79 34.07
CA GLY A 353 -10.61 -25.55 33.92
C GLY A 353 -11.19 -24.59 32.87
N PRO A 354 -11.09 -23.26 33.08
CA PRO A 354 -10.60 -22.56 34.26
C PRO A 354 -11.63 -22.52 35.40
N LEU A 355 -11.21 -22.37 36.66
CA LEU A 355 -12.10 -22.46 37.83
C LEU A 355 -13.17 -21.35 37.96
N ASP A 356 -12.98 -20.21 37.28
CA ASP A 356 -13.92 -19.07 37.31
C ASP A 356 -14.55 -18.87 35.92
N HIS A 357 -15.64 -19.58 35.68
CA HIS A 357 -16.32 -19.60 34.37
C HIS A 357 -16.96 -18.25 34.03
N ASP A 358 -17.52 -17.56 35.03
CA ASP A 358 -18.15 -16.25 34.85
C ASP A 358 -17.12 -15.20 34.44
N LEU A 359 -15.96 -15.17 35.11
CA LEU A 359 -14.86 -14.30 34.74
C LEU A 359 -14.32 -14.63 33.35
N PHE A 360 -14.16 -15.93 33.03
CA PHE A 360 -13.73 -16.35 31.70
C PHE A 360 -14.68 -15.83 30.61
N LEU A 361 -15.99 -16.02 30.79
CA LEU A 361 -17.00 -15.55 29.83
C LEU A 361 -17.04 -14.02 29.75
N LEU A 362 -16.82 -13.31 30.85
CA LEU A 362 -16.70 -11.85 30.85
C LEU A 362 -15.52 -11.40 29.98
N CYS A 363 -14.34 -11.98 30.20
CA CYS A 363 -13.12 -11.67 29.44
C CYS A 363 -13.22 -12.07 27.97
N ALA A 364 -13.81 -13.23 27.68
CA ALA A 364 -14.04 -13.70 26.31
C ALA A 364 -14.96 -12.73 25.55
N ARG A 365 -16.05 -12.28 26.18
CA ARG A 365 -16.98 -11.32 25.56
C ARG A 365 -16.35 -9.97 25.26
N ASP A 366 -15.51 -9.47 26.16
CA ASP A 366 -14.76 -8.23 25.96
C ASP A 366 -13.75 -8.37 24.81
N THR A 367 -13.00 -9.47 24.79
CA THR A 367 -12.05 -9.80 23.72
C THR A 367 -12.72 -9.90 22.35
N ILE A 368 -13.90 -10.51 22.26
CA ILE A 368 -14.65 -10.58 21.00
C ILE A 368 -15.03 -9.18 20.53
N LYS A 369 -15.52 -8.30 21.41
CA LYS A 369 -15.85 -6.91 21.06
C LYS A 369 -14.63 -6.13 20.60
N LEU A 370 -13.47 -6.36 21.22
CA LEU A 370 -12.21 -5.74 20.87
C LEU A 370 -11.75 -6.13 19.46
N LEU A 371 -11.94 -7.40 19.07
CA LEU A 371 -11.30 -7.97 17.88
C LEU A 371 -12.21 -8.17 16.66
N ARG A 372 -13.54 -8.25 16.84
CA ARG A 372 -14.49 -8.63 15.77
C ARG A 372 -14.50 -7.73 14.53
N ASN A 373 -13.95 -6.53 14.61
CA ASN A 373 -13.92 -5.58 13.51
C ASN A 373 -12.75 -5.82 12.54
N HIS A 374 -11.77 -6.66 12.91
CA HIS A 374 -10.62 -6.97 12.06
C HIS A 374 -10.99 -7.93 10.92
N PRO A 375 -10.85 -7.53 9.64
CA PRO A 375 -11.11 -8.44 8.53
C PRO A 375 -10.16 -9.64 8.51
N SER A 376 -8.95 -9.59 9.06
CA SER A 376 -8.06 -10.76 9.14
C SER A 376 -8.65 -11.91 9.96
N LEU A 377 -9.32 -11.62 11.08
CA LEU A 377 -9.90 -12.62 11.97
C LEU A 377 -10.87 -13.51 11.20
N ALA A 378 -10.62 -14.82 11.20
CA ALA A 378 -11.28 -15.80 10.35
C ALA A 378 -12.23 -16.73 11.11
N LEU A 379 -11.86 -17.14 12.32
CA LEU A 379 -12.66 -18.01 13.17
C LEU A 379 -12.28 -17.85 14.64
N TRP A 380 -13.22 -18.21 15.49
CA TRP A 380 -13.04 -18.36 16.92
C TRP A 380 -12.99 -19.85 17.29
N VAL A 381 -12.06 -20.24 18.14
CA VAL A 381 -11.87 -21.64 18.55
C VAL A 381 -11.85 -21.75 20.06
N GLY A 382 -12.62 -22.69 20.62
CA GLY A 382 -12.80 -22.83 22.06
C GLY A 382 -11.53 -23.17 22.85
N GLY A 383 -10.66 -24.02 22.32
CA GLY A 383 -9.40 -24.38 22.96
C GLY A 383 -8.46 -25.20 22.06
N ASN A 384 -7.20 -25.29 22.47
CA ASN A 384 -6.17 -26.13 21.85
C ASN A 384 -6.29 -27.58 22.34
N GLU A 385 -6.44 -28.56 21.45
CA GLU A 385 -6.46 -30.00 21.75
C GLU A 385 -7.48 -30.41 22.85
N GLN A 386 -8.39 -29.48 23.19
CA GLN A 386 -9.37 -29.61 24.25
C GLN A 386 -10.52 -28.66 23.95
N VAL A 387 -11.74 -29.10 24.26
CA VAL A 387 -12.92 -28.24 24.23
C VAL A 387 -13.13 -27.56 25.58
N PRO A 388 -13.72 -26.36 25.63
CA PRO A 388 -14.08 -25.74 26.91
C PRO A 388 -15.04 -26.62 27.72
N PRO A 389 -15.12 -26.43 29.05
CA PRO A 389 -16.16 -27.02 29.89
C PRO A 389 -17.57 -26.81 29.30
N PRO A 390 -18.52 -27.74 29.54
CA PRO A 390 -19.79 -27.77 28.83
C PRO A 390 -20.60 -26.46 28.85
N ASP A 391 -20.61 -25.76 29.98
CA ASP A 391 -21.31 -24.49 30.17
C ASP A 391 -20.62 -23.32 29.46
N ILE A 392 -19.28 -23.22 29.54
CA ILE A 392 -18.49 -22.24 28.78
C ILE A 392 -18.69 -22.46 27.28
N ASN A 393 -18.55 -23.70 26.81
CA ASN A 393 -18.68 -24.04 25.40
C ASN A 393 -20.10 -23.75 24.89
N ALA A 394 -21.14 -24.07 25.68
CA ALA A 394 -22.53 -23.74 25.34
C ALA A 394 -22.76 -22.23 25.25
N ALA A 395 -22.22 -21.44 26.19
CA ALA A 395 -22.32 -19.99 26.18
C ALA A 395 -21.62 -19.38 24.96
N LEU A 396 -20.39 -19.81 24.65
CA LEU A 396 -19.65 -19.34 23.47
C LEU A 396 -20.36 -19.68 22.16
N LYS A 397 -20.89 -20.91 22.01
CA LYS A 397 -21.70 -21.29 20.83
C LYS A 397 -22.90 -20.38 20.63
N ASN A 398 -23.57 -19.99 21.72
CA ASN A 398 -24.73 -19.11 21.66
C ASN A 398 -24.32 -17.66 21.31
N ASP A 399 -23.27 -17.14 21.94
CA ASP A 399 -22.82 -15.75 21.74
C ASP A 399 -22.18 -15.52 20.36
N LEU A 400 -21.51 -16.55 19.81
CA LEU A 400 -20.80 -16.56 18.53
C LEU A 400 -21.56 -17.32 17.42
N GLN A 401 -22.87 -17.53 17.59
CA GLN A 401 -23.68 -18.17 16.56
C GLN A 401 -23.63 -17.35 15.26
N LEU A 402 -23.51 -18.03 14.12
CA LEU A 402 -23.52 -17.37 12.82
C LEU A 402 -24.87 -16.70 12.55
N HIS A 403 -24.84 -15.50 12.00
CA HIS A 403 -26.04 -14.85 11.48
C HIS A 403 -26.59 -15.68 10.29
N PRO A 404 -27.92 -15.83 10.12
CA PRO A 404 -28.50 -16.63 9.04
C PRO A 404 -27.99 -16.32 7.62
N TYR A 405 -27.61 -15.06 7.34
CA TYR A 405 -26.97 -14.66 6.08
C TYR A 405 -25.65 -15.38 5.78
N TYR A 406 -24.92 -15.82 6.80
CA TYR A 406 -23.64 -16.53 6.67
C TYR A 406 -23.78 -18.04 6.95
N MET A 407 -25.00 -18.55 7.16
CA MET A 407 -25.25 -19.99 7.23
C MET A 407 -25.25 -20.60 5.82
N ASN A 408 -24.55 -21.72 5.67
CA ASN A 408 -24.38 -22.40 4.39
C ASN A 408 -25.73 -22.90 3.84
N SER A 409 -26.12 -22.48 2.63
CA SER A 409 -27.38 -22.85 1.97
C SER A 409 -27.33 -24.24 1.32
N ASN A 410 -26.93 -25.27 2.05
CA ASN A 410 -26.91 -26.66 1.54
C ASN A 410 -28.19 -27.45 1.82
N ASN A 411 -29.24 -26.82 2.36
CA ASN A 411 -30.57 -27.45 2.37
C ASN A 411 -31.34 -27.02 1.12
N SER A 412 -31.47 -27.99 0.21
CA SER A 412 -32.41 -28.00 -0.91
C SER A 412 -33.79 -27.46 -0.51
N GLY A 413 -34.25 -26.45 -1.24
CA GLY A 413 -35.62 -25.96 -1.15
C GLY A 413 -35.69 -24.50 -1.56
N THR A 414 -36.35 -24.25 -2.70
CA THR A 414 -36.93 -22.96 -3.07
C THR A 414 -37.62 -22.33 -1.88
N SER A 415 -36.89 -21.52 -1.12
CA SER A 415 -37.41 -20.67 -0.07
C SER A 415 -37.03 -19.27 -0.48
N THR A 416 -38.03 -18.54 -0.97
CA THR A 416 -38.06 -17.08 -0.97
C THR A 416 -37.37 -16.58 0.29
N ILE A 417 -36.30 -15.80 0.12
CA ILE A 417 -35.59 -15.12 1.21
C ILE A 417 -36.61 -14.22 1.89
N THR A 418 -37.32 -14.73 2.89
CA THR A 418 -38.00 -13.88 3.87
C THR A 418 -36.90 -13.10 4.57
N PRO A 419 -36.93 -11.76 4.57
CA PRO A 419 -35.95 -10.97 5.29
C PRO A 419 -36.10 -11.34 6.76
N VAL A 420 -35.13 -12.06 7.31
CA VAL A 420 -35.11 -12.35 8.75
C VAL A 420 -34.81 -11.02 9.42
N ILE A 421 -35.87 -10.40 9.97
CA ILE A 421 -35.85 -9.18 10.78
C ILE A 421 -35.25 -9.50 12.15
N LYS A 422 -33.99 -9.97 12.21
CA LYS A 422 -33.26 -10.05 13.47
C LYS A 422 -32.17 -8.98 13.44
N ASP A 423 -32.14 -8.18 14.49
CA ASP A 423 -31.15 -7.12 14.64
C ASP A 423 -29.75 -7.75 14.75
N PRO A 424 -28.80 -7.44 13.83
CA PRO A 424 -27.44 -7.96 13.90
C PRO A 424 -26.72 -7.63 15.22
N SER A 425 -27.17 -6.60 15.95
CA SER A 425 -26.61 -6.24 17.26
C SER A 425 -26.84 -7.30 18.35
N GLN A 426 -27.77 -8.26 18.13
CA GLN A 426 -28.04 -9.37 19.04
C GLN A 426 -26.93 -10.44 19.05
N TYR A 427 -26.04 -10.41 18.05
CA TYR A 427 -24.93 -11.34 17.92
C TYR A 427 -23.64 -10.67 18.39
N LEU A 428 -22.83 -11.38 19.18
CA LEU A 428 -21.55 -10.83 19.62
C LEU A 428 -20.54 -10.79 18.47
N ASP A 429 -20.52 -11.85 17.66
CA ASP A 429 -19.96 -11.88 16.31
C ASP A 429 -20.77 -12.86 15.45
N GLY A 430 -21.64 -12.34 14.59
CA GLY A 430 -22.47 -13.15 13.69
C GLY A 430 -21.82 -13.44 12.33
N THR A 431 -20.56 -13.05 12.13
CA THR A 431 -19.92 -13.06 10.79
C THR A 431 -18.88 -14.17 10.62
N ARG A 432 -18.50 -14.86 11.71
CA ARG A 432 -17.41 -15.86 11.74
C ARG A 432 -17.87 -17.13 12.43
N VAL A 433 -17.30 -18.25 12.00
CA VAL A 433 -17.62 -19.55 12.60
C VAL A 433 -16.94 -19.70 13.96
N PHE A 434 -17.65 -20.32 14.91
CA PHE A 434 -17.09 -20.84 16.14
C PHE A 434 -16.83 -22.35 15.99
N VAL A 435 -15.62 -22.79 16.34
CA VAL A 435 -15.21 -24.20 16.38
C VAL A 435 -14.89 -24.57 17.82
N GLN A 436 -15.27 -25.76 18.26
CA GLN A 436 -15.22 -26.09 19.69
C GLN A 436 -13.81 -26.31 20.22
N GLY A 437 -12.90 -26.84 19.39
CA GLY A 437 -11.50 -27.04 19.72
C GLY A 437 -10.66 -27.32 18.48
N SER A 438 -9.34 -27.23 18.59
CA SER A 438 -8.42 -27.27 17.44
C SER A 438 -8.33 -28.62 16.71
N MET A 439 -8.84 -29.69 17.33
CA MET A 439 -8.88 -31.06 16.81
C MET A 439 -10.30 -31.53 16.46
N TRP A 440 -11.28 -30.62 16.48
CA TRP A 440 -12.69 -30.92 16.20
C TRP A 440 -13.13 -30.37 14.86
N ASP A 441 -14.30 -30.84 14.42
CA ASP A 441 -15.08 -30.25 13.32
C ASP A 441 -14.27 -30.12 12.01
N GLY A 442 -13.54 -31.18 11.63
CA GLY A 442 -12.78 -31.25 10.38
C GLY A 442 -11.32 -30.76 10.44
N PHE A 443 -10.82 -30.48 11.65
CA PHE A 443 -9.38 -30.35 11.90
C PHE A 443 -8.84 -31.63 12.49
N ALA A 444 -7.64 -32.04 12.05
CA ALA A 444 -7.05 -33.33 12.40
C ALA A 444 -8.03 -34.51 12.15
N ASP A 445 -8.32 -35.31 13.17
CA ASP A 445 -9.27 -36.43 13.11
C ASP A 445 -10.75 -35.98 13.14
N GLY A 446 -10.99 -34.72 13.48
CA GLY A 446 -12.29 -34.07 13.59
C GLY A 446 -13.13 -34.49 14.80
N LYS A 447 -12.60 -35.34 15.68
CA LYS A 447 -13.32 -35.90 16.84
C LYS A 447 -12.66 -35.57 18.18
N GLY A 448 -11.47 -34.98 18.15
CA GLY A 448 -10.70 -34.66 19.33
C GLY A 448 -9.84 -35.84 19.75
N ASP A 449 -8.58 -35.80 19.32
CA ASP A 449 -7.51 -36.65 19.82
C ASP A 449 -6.22 -35.83 20.02
N PHE A 450 -5.13 -36.49 20.48
CA PHE A 450 -3.83 -35.86 20.75
C PHE A 450 -2.76 -36.24 19.72
N SER A 451 -3.14 -36.40 18.44
CA SER A 451 -2.28 -36.98 17.42
C SER A 451 -2.04 -36.08 16.20
N ASP A 452 -2.01 -34.76 16.40
CA ASP A 452 -1.74 -33.76 15.36
C ASP A 452 -0.30 -33.72 14.84
N GLY A 453 0.67 -34.22 15.63
CA GLY A 453 2.09 -34.28 15.27
C GLY A 453 2.40 -35.05 13.97
N PRO A 454 3.69 -35.18 13.63
CA PRO A 454 4.88 -35.14 14.48
C PRO A 454 5.57 -33.75 14.53
N TYR A 455 6.49 -33.60 15.49
CA TYR A 455 7.15 -32.34 15.83
C TYR A 455 8.67 -32.34 15.67
N GLU A 456 9.22 -33.42 15.14
CA GLU A 456 10.67 -33.71 15.07
C GLU A 456 11.12 -33.84 13.61
N ILE A 457 12.41 -34.12 13.41
CA ILE A 457 12.97 -34.38 12.07
C ILE A 457 12.25 -35.54 11.36
N GLN A 458 12.04 -35.39 10.06
CA GLN A 458 11.32 -36.33 9.18
C GLN A 458 12.11 -36.53 7.89
N ASN A 459 11.86 -37.60 7.13
CA ASN A 459 12.48 -37.75 5.80
C ASN A 459 11.69 -36.88 4.79
N PRO A 460 12.34 -35.98 4.03
CA PRO A 460 11.66 -35.06 3.10
C PRO A 460 10.74 -35.75 2.08
N GLU A 461 11.09 -36.95 1.62
CA GLU A 461 10.29 -37.74 0.68
C GLU A 461 9.01 -38.30 1.27
N ASP A 462 8.94 -38.46 2.60
CA ASP A 462 7.75 -38.99 3.27
C ASP A 462 6.56 -38.02 3.17
N PHE A 463 6.81 -36.70 3.11
CA PHE A 463 5.78 -35.67 2.99
C PHE A 463 4.92 -35.80 1.73
N PHE A 464 5.46 -36.41 0.67
CA PHE A 464 4.77 -36.60 -0.61
C PHE A 464 3.96 -37.90 -0.65
N LYS A 465 4.11 -38.79 0.33
CA LYS A 465 3.41 -40.09 0.35
C LYS A 465 1.96 -39.91 0.80
N HIS A 466 1.06 -40.61 0.12
CA HIS A 466 -0.38 -40.51 0.35
C HIS A 466 -0.81 -41.06 1.72
N ASP A 467 -0.01 -41.89 2.38
CA ASP A 467 -0.33 -42.55 3.65
C ASP A 467 0.44 -41.97 4.85
N TYR A 468 1.24 -40.92 4.65
CA TYR A 468 2.09 -40.38 5.71
C TYR A 468 1.30 -39.55 6.74
N TYR A 469 0.79 -38.37 6.35
CA TYR A 469 -0.15 -37.60 7.17
C TYR A 469 -1.57 -38.12 7.00
N GLN A 470 -2.31 -38.25 8.09
CA GLN A 470 -3.65 -38.84 8.03
C GLN A 470 -4.75 -37.82 7.73
N TYR A 471 -4.54 -36.55 8.08
CA TYR A 471 -5.61 -35.56 8.15
C TYR A 471 -5.70 -34.66 6.92
N GLY A 472 -6.94 -34.35 6.52
CA GLY A 472 -7.20 -33.43 5.40
C GLY A 472 -6.80 -31.99 5.72
N PHE A 473 -6.95 -31.56 6.98
CA PHE A 473 -6.38 -30.30 7.49
C PHE A 473 -5.55 -30.60 8.73
N ASN A 474 -4.26 -30.26 8.70
CA ASN A 474 -3.38 -30.45 9.85
C ASN A 474 -3.20 -29.13 10.63
N PRO A 475 -3.75 -28.99 11.85
CA PRO A 475 -3.69 -27.74 12.62
C PRO A 475 -2.30 -27.48 13.22
N GLU A 476 -1.47 -28.50 13.37
CA GLU A 476 -0.10 -28.38 13.89
C GLU A 476 0.81 -29.43 13.29
N VAL A 477 1.92 -29.06 12.65
CA VAL A 477 2.97 -30.02 12.29
C VAL A 477 4.34 -29.39 12.44
N GLY A 478 5.24 -30.04 13.15
CA GLY A 478 6.52 -29.43 13.52
C GLY A 478 7.76 -30.06 12.92
N ASN A 479 8.87 -29.34 13.07
CA ASN A 479 10.19 -29.77 12.62
C ASN A 479 11.31 -29.09 13.43
N VAL A 480 12.55 -29.45 13.12
CA VAL A 480 13.79 -28.85 13.65
C VAL A 480 13.88 -27.35 13.35
N GLY A 481 14.66 -26.60 14.13
CA GLY A 481 14.79 -25.15 13.95
C GLY A 481 15.98 -24.57 14.68
N MET A 482 17.18 -24.73 14.13
CA MET A 482 18.40 -24.13 14.65
C MET A 482 18.63 -22.70 14.13
N PRO A 483 18.94 -21.71 14.99
CA PRO A 483 19.35 -20.38 14.54
C PRO A 483 20.79 -20.39 13.99
N VAL A 484 21.22 -19.25 13.45
CA VAL A 484 22.61 -19.07 13.03
C VAL A 484 23.56 -19.03 14.24
N ALA A 485 24.83 -19.40 14.02
CA ALA A 485 25.82 -19.48 15.09
C ALA A 485 26.04 -18.13 15.80
N ALA A 486 25.88 -17.01 15.10
CA ALA A 486 25.96 -15.67 15.68
C ALA A 486 24.91 -15.47 16.80
N THR A 487 23.68 -15.94 16.62
CA THR A 487 22.63 -15.85 17.65
C THR A 487 22.99 -16.68 18.88
N ILE A 488 23.51 -17.90 18.70
CA ILE A 488 23.94 -18.73 19.84
C ILE A 488 25.02 -18.00 20.64
N ARG A 489 26.00 -17.37 19.98
CA ARG A 489 27.04 -16.58 20.65
C ARG A 489 26.50 -15.33 21.33
N ALA A 490 25.50 -14.68 20.75
CA ALA A 490 24.86 -13.50 21.32
C ALA A 490 24.00 -13.83 22.55
N THR A 491 23.45 -15.05 22.64
CA THR A 491 22.44 -15.40 23.64
C THR A 491 22.88 -16.46 24.65
N MET A 492 24.03 -17.12 24.44
CA MET A 492 24.53 -18.20 25.28
C MET A 492 26.00 -18.00 25.66
N PRO A 493 26.41 -18.40 26.87
CA PRO A 493 27.81 -18.36 27.27
C PRO A 493 28.65 -19.39 26.47
N PRO A 494 30.00 -19.30 26.51
CA PRO A 494 30.88 -20.17 25.72
C PRO A 494 30.66 -21.68 25.88
N GLU A 495 30.21 -22.15 27.04
CA GLU A 495 29.85 -23.55 27.28
C GLU A 495 28.68 -24.00 26.39
N GLY A 496 27.77 -23.07 26.07
CA GLY A 496 26.65 -23.27 25.16
C GLY A 496 27.06 -23.29 23.68
N TRP A 497 28.33 -23.04 23.34
CA TRP A 497 28.82 -23.10 21.96
C TRP A 497 29.26 -24.51 21.57
N GLN A 498 29.26 -25.46 22.50
CA GLN A 498 29.62 -26.86 22.25
C GLN A 498 28.49 -27.56 21.50
N ILE A 499 28.79 -28.07 20.30
CA ILE A 499 27.84 -28.83 19.49
C ILE A 499 27.51 -30.20 20.12
N PRO A 500 26.38 -30.84 19.75
CA PRO A 500 25.99 -32.14 20.28
C PRO A 500 27.02 -33.23 19.98
N LEU A 501 27.11 -34.22 20.87
CA LEU A 501 27.90 -35.43 20.62
C LEU A 501 27.09 -36.39 19.76
N PHE A 502 27.66 -36.81 18.63
CA PHE A 502 27.07 -37.81 17.74
C PHE A 502 27.43 -39.23 18.20
N LYS A 503 26.54 -39.87 18.95
CA LYS A 503 26.73 -41.22 19.48
C LYS A 503 26.12 -42.26 18.54
N LYS A 504 26.96 -43.13 17.98
CA LYS A 504 26.50 -44.24 17.13
C LYS A 504 25.90 -45.36 17.98
N LEU A 505 24.67 -45.73 17.69
CA LEU A 505 23.94 -46.82 18.33
C LEU A 505 24.24 -48.16 17.66
N SER A 506 23.91 -49.27 18.35
CA SER A 506 24.12 -50.63 17.85
C SER A 506 23.35 -50.94 16.55
N ASN A 507 22.20 -50.30 16.35
CA ASN A 507 21.38 -50.38 15.14
C ASN A 507 21.89 -49.51 13.97
N GLY A 508 23.02 -48.81 14.14
CA GLY A 508 23.62 -47.98 13.11
C GLY A 508 23.08 -46.54 13.03
N TYR A 509 22.00 -46.21 13.75
CA TYR A 509 21.51 -44.84 13.89
C TYR A 509 22.42 -44.01 14.80
N ILE A 510 22.21 -42.69 14.77
CA ILE A 510 22.96 -41.72 15.55
C ILE A 510 22.01 -41.08 16.55
N GLU A 511 22.42 -41.06 17.80
CA GLU A 511 21.81 -40.29 18.88
C GLU A 511 22.63 -39.02 19.07
N GLU A 512 22.01 -37.85 18.88
CA GLU A 512 22.63 -36.57 19.22
C GLU A 512 22.43 -36.28 20.70
N VAL A 513 23.54 -36.13 21.44
CA VAL A 513 23.53 -35.79 22.86
C VAL A 513 23.90 -34.31 23.02
N PRO A 514 22.92 -33.41 23.24
CA PRO A 514 23.19 -31.99 23.41
C PRO A 514 23.85 -31.69 24.75
N ASN A 515 24.51 -30.53 24.85
CA ASN A 515 24.97 -30.01 26.13
C ASN A 515 23.78 -29.56 27.01
N PRO A 516 23.95 -29.40 28.35
CA PRO A 516 22.87 -29.02 29.25
C PRO A 516 22.17 -27.68 28.90
N ILE A 517 22.90 -26.72 28.33
CA ILE A 517 22.34 -25.43 27.92
C ILE A 517 21.41 -25.64 26.71
N TRP A 518 21.79 -26.44 25.73
CA TRP A 518 20.92 -26.75 24.58
C TRP A 518 19.67 -27.52 25.01
N THR A 519 19.80 -28.45 25.96
CA THR A 519 18.64 -29.12 26.58
C THR A 519 17.72 -28.12 27.28
N TYR A 520 18.28 -27.15 28.02
CA TYR A 520 17.52 -26.08 28.65
C TYR A 520 16.76 -25.23 27.61
N HIS A 521 17.43 -24.86 26.52
CA HIS A 521 16.86 -24.14 25.37
C HIS A 521 16.05 -25.02 24.41
N LYS A 522 15.67 -26.23 24.83
CA LYS A 522 14.73 -27.14 24.15
C LYS A 522 15.18 -27.58 22.75
N TYR A 523 16.47 -27.87 22.58
CA TYR A 523 17.03 -28.41 21.33
C TYR A 523 16.30 -29.66 20.84
N ILE A 524 15.94 -29.68 19.55
CA ILE A 524 15.43 -30.88 18.86
C ILE A 524 16.54 -31.43 17.94
N PRO A 525 16.92 -32.71 18.10
CA PRO A 525 17.88 -33.38 17.22
C PRO A 525 17.47 -33.40 15.74
N TYR A 526 18.48 -33.38 14.87
CA TYR A 526 18.39 -33.63 13.43
C TYR A 526 18.50 -35.12 13.08
N SER A 527 18.44 -35.99 14.09
CA SER A 527 18.25 -37.43 13.96
C SER A 527 17.01 -37.89 14.74
N LYS A 528 16.41 -38.99 14.30
CA LYS A 528 15.37 -39.70 15.06
C LYS A 528 15.70 -41.19 14.99
N PRO A 529 16.44 -41.73 15.98
CA PRO A 529 16.83 -43.14 15.97
C PRO A 529 15.66 -44.06 15.60
N GLU A 530 15.94 -45.07 14.78
CA GLU A 530 14.97 -46.04 14.23
C GLU A 530 14.04 -45.52 13.12
N LYS A 531 13.93 -44.20 12.90
CA LYS A 531 13.05 -43.62 11.86
C LYS A 531 13.77 -42.75 10.83
N VAL A 532 14.68 -41.88 11.28
CA VAL A 532 15.36 -40.89 10.45
C VAL A 532 16.85 -40.88 10.82
N HIS A 533 17.70 -41.14 9.82
CA HIS A 533 19.14 -41.00 9.99
C HIS A 533 19.52 -39.53 10.19
N ASP A 534 20.64 -39.29 10.87
CA ASP A 534 21.13 -37.94 11.16
C ASP A 534 21.36 -37.13 9.88
N GLN A 535 20.57 -36.06 9.75
CA GLN A 535 20.56 -35.23 8.57
C GLN A 535 21.76 -34.27 8.53
N ILE A 536 22.39 -33.96 9.65
CA ILE A 536 23.61 -33.12 9.69
C ILE A 536 24.81 -33.90 9.17
N LEU A 537 25.00 -35.13 9.64
CA LEU A 537 26.09 -36.02 9.23
C LEU A 537 26.00 -36.45 7.77
N SER A 538 24.83 -36.31 7.13
CA SER A 538 24.67 -36.49 5.68
C SER A 538 25.52 -35.49 4.87
N TYR A 539 25.80 -34.30 5.43
CA TYR A 539 26.70 -33.29 4.86
C TYR A 539 28.14 -33.41 5.40
N GLY A 540 28.45 -34.44 6.20
CA GLY A 540 29.74 -34.63 6.86
C GLY A 540 29.76 -34.15 8.32
N LYS A 541 30.73 -34.63 9.11
CA LYS A 541 30.83 -34.32 10.54
C LYS A 541 31.24 -32.84 10.77
N PRO A 542 30.44 -32.02 11.47
CA PRO A 542 30.83 -30.66 11.80
C PRO A 542 31.95 -30.62 12.85
N LYS A 543 32.88 -29.69 12.70
CA LYS A 543 34.02 -29.50 13.62
C LYS A 543 33.71 -28.55 14.77
N ASP A 544 32.85 -27.56 14.52
CA ASP A 544 32.52 -26.49 15.43
C ASP A 544 31.07 -26.00 15.23
N LEU A 545 30.71 -24.95 15.98
CA LEU A 545 29.39 -24.35 15.96
C LEU A 545 29.00 -23.77 14.59
N ASP A 546 29.96 -23.14 13.89
CA ASP A 546 29.66 -22.50 12.60
C ASP A 546 29.37 -23.55 11.53
N GLU A 547 30.16 -24.63 11.46
CA GLU A 547 29.88 -25.75 10.55
C GLU A 547 28.58 -26.48 10.90
N PHE A 548 28.29 -26.67 12.20
CA PHE A 548 27.04 -27.29 12.63
C PHE A 548 25.83 -26.44 12.22
N CYS A 549 25.82 -25.15 12.54
CA CYS A 549 24.74 -24.24 12.19
C CYS A 549 24.57 -24.07 10.67
N LEU A 550 25.66 -24.03 9.90
CA LEU A 550 25.60 -23.95 8.44
C LEU A 550 24.92 -25.19 7.84
N LYS A 551 25.28 -26.39 8.31
CA LYS A 551 24.62 -27.64 7.89
C LYS A 551 23.17 -27.71 8.36
N ALA A 552 22.89 -27.22 9.56
CA ALA A 552 21.53 -27.10 10.06
C ALA A 552 20.67 -26.17 9.19
N GLN A 553 21.23 -25.07 8.66
CA GLN A 553 20.51 -24.22 7.70
C GLN A 553 20.16 -24.95 6.41
N LEU A 554 21.07 -25.76 5.85
CA LEU A 554 20.76 -26.60 4.68
C LEU A 554 19.61 -27.58 4.98
N VAL A 555 19.63 -28.23 6.14
CA VAL A 555 18.55 -29.16 6.53
C VAL A 555 17.23 -28.41 6.75
N ASN A 556 17.25 -27.26 7.44
CA ASN A 556 16.05 -26.44 7.67
C ASN A 556 15.40 -26.04 6.34
N TYR A 557 16.20 -25.58 5.37
CA TYR A 557 15.69 -25.22 4.04
C TYR A 557 14.96 -26.40 3.39
N VAL A 558 15.60 -27.59 3.37
CA VAL A 558 15.04 -28.79 2.73
C VAL A 558 13.78 -29.27 3.44
N GLN A 559 13.80 -29.35 4.77
CA GLN A 559 12.67 -29.86 5.57
C GLN A 559 11.41 -29.03 5.32
N TYR A 560 11.52 -27.72 5.43
CA TYR A 560 10.36 -26.83 5.34
C TYR A 560 9.87 -26.61 3.91
N ARG A 561 10.78 -26.60 2.92
CA ARG A 561 10.37 -26.62 1.51
C ARG A 561 9.61 -27.90 1.18
N ALA A 562 10.19 -29.05 1.48
CA ALA A 562 9.58 -30.35 1.14
C ALA A 562 8.25 -30.58 1.86
N LEU A 563 8.11 -30.09 3.10
CA LEU A 563 6.85 -30.18 3.84
C LEU A 563 5.71 -29.48 3.07
N LEU A 564 5.89 -28.20 2.72
CA LEU A 564 4.84 -27.46 2.00
C LEU A 564 4.64 -27.93 0.55
N GLU A 565 5.71 -28.31 -0.16
CA GLU A 565 5.61 -28.94 -1.49
C GLU A 565 4.82 -30.26 -1.42
N GLY A 566 5.00 -31.07 -0.38
CA GLY A 566 4.26 -32.31 -0.16
C GLY A 566 2.76 -32.09 0.05
N TYR A 567 2.39 -31.09 0.87
CA TYR A 567 0.98 -30.71 1.06
C TYR A 567 0.34 -30.15 -0.22
N THR A 568 1.06 -29.31 -0.96
CA THR A 568 0.56 -28.72 -2.21
C THR A 568 0.52 -29.72 -3.37
N SER A 569 1.38 -30.76 -3.37
CA SER A 569 1.36 -31.87 -4.32
C SER A 569 0.00 -32.60 -4.34
N GLN A 570 -0.67 -32.66 -3.19
CA GLN A 570 -1.98 -33.30 -3.02
C GLN A 570 -3.09 -32.30 -2.62
N MET A 571 -2.92 -31.04 -3.02
CA MET A 571 -3.88 -29.95 -2.78
C MET A 571 -5.27 -30.31 -3.34
N TRP A 572 -6.30 -30.19 -2.51
CA TRP A 572 -7.72 -30.50 -2.76
C TRP A 572 -8.06 -31.95 -3.06
N SER A 573 -7.10 -32.79 -3.44
CA SER A 573 -7.31 -34.24 -3.58
C SER A 573 -7.21 -34.98 -2.25
N LYS A 574 -6.37 -34.47 -1.34
CA LYS A 574 -6.19 -35.02 0.00
C LYS A 574 -6.21 -33.94 1.07
N TYR A 575 -5.55 -32.81 0.82
CA TYR A 575 -5.38 -31.77 1.82
C TYR A 575 -6.18 -30.51 1.48
N THR A 576 -6.67 -29.81 2.50
CA THR A 576 -7.25 -28.47 2.43
C THR A 576 -6.34 -27.41 3.05
N GLY A 577 -5.38 -27.83 3.88
CA GLY A 577 -4.33 -26.95 4.37
C GLY A 577 -3.50 -27.51 5.52
N VAL A 578 -2.50 -26.72 5.92
CA VAL A 578 -1.54 -27.05 6.98
C VAL A 578 -1.09 -25.81 7.74
N LEU A 579 -0.89 -25.96 9.05
CA LEU A 579 -0.30 -24.95 9.92
C LEU A 579 0.95 -25.54 10.62
N ILE A 580 2.09 -24.90 10.40
CA ILE A 580 3.39 -25.36 10.90
C ILE A 580 3.59 -24.99 12.37
N TRP A 581 4.03 -25.96 13.18
CA TRP A 581 4.49 -25.80 14.56
C TRP A 581 6.03 -25.75 14.66
N LYS A 582 6.63 -24.60 14.83
CA LYS A 582 6.01 -23.30 14.95
C LYS A 582 6.86 -22.28 14.25
N THR A 583 6.29 -21.11 14.08
CA THR A 583 6.83 -20.13 13.16
C THR A 583 7.95 -19.29 13.77
N GLN A 584 7.96 -19.17 15.09
CA GLN A 584 8.83 -18.31 15.89
C GLN A 584 8.93 -18.81 17.34
N ASN A 585 9.95 -18.35 18.06
CA ASN A 585 10.06 -18.56 19.50
C ASN A 585 9.90 -17.24 20.28
N PRO A 586 9.13 -17.22 21.39
CA PRO A 586 9.03 -16.05 22.25
C PRO A 586 10.28 -15.79 23.10
N TRP A 587 11.30 -16.62 22.95
CA TRP A 587 12.57 -16.61 23.68
C TRP A 587 13.63 -17.34 22.83
N THR A 588 14.85 -17.48 23.32
CA THR A 588 15.98 -18.06 22.57
C THR A 588 15.92 -19.60 22.50
N GLY A 589 14.84 -20.15 21.95
CA GLY A 589 14.64 -21.59 21.78
C GLY A 589 15.41 -22.18 20.58
N LEU A 590 15.77 -23.47 20.68
CA LEU A 590 16.48 -24.24 19.65
C LEU A 590 15.58 -25.31 18.99
N ARG A 591 14.33 -24.93 18.72
CA ARG A 591 13.32 -25.77 18.08
C ARG A 591 12.43 -24.94 17.17
N GLY A 592 11.79 -25.58 16.19
CA GLY A 592 10.84 -25.04 15.21
C GLY A 592 10.70 -23.52 15.20
N GLN A 593 11.36 -22.87 14.24
CA GLN A 593 11.33 -21.42 14.03
C GLN A 593 11.81 -21.08 12.63
N PHE A 594 11.24 -20.04 12.03
CA PHE A 594 11.70 -19.50 10.75
C PHE A 594 12.65 -18.33 10.92
N TYR A 595 12.49 -17.60 12.01
CA TYR A 595 13.39 -16.54 12.43
C TYR A 595 13.58 -16.64 13.95
N ASP A 596 14.74 -16.22 14.42
CA ASP A 596 15.09 -16.33 15.84
C ASP A 596 14.56 -15.16 16.67
N HIS A 597 14.76 -15.23 17.98
CA HIS A 597 14.27 -14.21 18.91
C HIS A 597 14.84 -12.79 18.65
N LEU A 598 16.03 -12.70 18.04
CA LEU A 598 16.70 -11.47 17.64
C LEU A 598 16.25 -10.97 16.25
N LEU A 599 15.32 -11.69 15.60
CA LEU A 599 14.76 -11.40 14.28
C LEU A 599 15.70 -11.69 13.11
N ASP A 600 16.69 -12.57 13.29
CA ASP A 600 17.46 -13.09 12.16
C ASP A 600 16.71 -14.25 11.49
N GLN A 601 16.65 -14.26 10.16
CA GLN A 601 15.88 -15.23 9.38
C GLN A 601 16.75 -16.46 9.07
N THR A 602 16.24 -17.64 9.41
CA THR A 602 16.90 -18.91 9.11
C THR A 602 16.67 -19.32 7.66
N ALA A 603 17.44 -20.27 7.14
CA ALA A 603 17.19 -20.80 5.80
C ALA A 603 15.84 -21.54 5.68
N GLY A 604 15.27 -22.01 6.80
CA GLY A 604 13.92 -22.57 6.82
C GLY A 604 12.86 -21.56 6.37
N PHE A 605 13.05 -20.28 6.67
CA PHE A 605 12.18 -19.18 6.22
C PHE A 605 12.07 -19.17 4.69
N TYR A 606 13.22 -19.26 4.02
CA TYR A 606 13.32 -19.18 2.57
C TYR A 606 12.89 -20.49 1.89
N GLY A 607 13.12 -21.63 2.54
CA GLY A 607 12.54 -22.91 2.13
C GLY A 607 11.01 -22.87 2.11
N CYS A 608 10.39 -22.35 3.19
CA CYS A 608 8.94 -22.15 3.25
C CYS A 608 8.46 -21.13 2.22
N ARG A 609 9.11 -19.96 2.13
CA ARG A 609 8.77 -18.91 1.17
C ARG A 609 8.71 -19.43 -0.27
N SER A 610 9.73 -20.18 -0.67
CA SER A 610 9.83 -20.80 -1.99
C SER A 610 8.65 -21.76 -2.23
N ALA A 611 8.41 -22.70 -1.31
CA ALA A 611 7.33 -23.69 -1.46
C ALA A 611 5.91 -23.10 -1.39
N ALA A 612 5.76 -21.95 -0.73
CA ALA A 612 4.49 -21.27 -0.56
C ALA A 612 4.18 -20.22 -1.64
N GLU A 613 4.99 -20.13 -2.71
CA GLU A 613 4.66 -19.27 -3.86
C GLU A 613 3.24 -19.55 -4.38
N PRO A 614 2.47 -18.53 -4.81
CA PRO A 614 1.12 -18.75 -5.37
C PRO A 614 1.12 -19.54 -6.69
N ILE A 615 2.20 -19.41 -7.45
CA ILE A 615 2.48 -20.15 -8.68
C ILE A 615 3.86 -20.77 -8.47
N HIS A 616 3.95 -22.09 -8.47
CA HIS A 616 5.18 -22.76 -8.04
C HIS A 616 5.51 -23.97 -8.92
N VAL A 617 6.78 -24.14 -9.25
CA VAL A 617 7.30 -25.38 -9.88
C VAL A 617 8.08 -26.19 -8.84
N GLN A 618 7.76 -27.48 -8.73
CA GLN A 618 8.31 -28.34 -7.69
C GLN A 618 8.66 -29.74 -8.21
N LEU A 619 9.49 -30.46 -7.47
CA LEU A 619 9.81 -31.86 -7.67
C LEU A 619 9.15 -32.69 -6.57
N ASN A 620 8.27 -33.61 -6.96
CA ASN A 620 7.72 -34.60 -6.04
C ASN A 620 8.81 -35.60 -5.65
N LEU A 621 9.31 -35.53 -4.41
CA LEU A 621 10.46 -36.34 -3.98
C LEU A 621 10.17 -37.85 -3.88
N ALA A 622 8.90 -38.25 -3.74
CA ALA A 622 8.52 -39.66 -3.71
C ALA A 622 8.48 -40.29 -5.11
N THR A 623 8.00 -39.55 -6.11
CA THR A 623 7.79 -40.06 -7.47
C THR A 623 8.80 -39.56 -8.50
N TYR A 624 9.59 -38.55 -8.16
CA TYR A 624 10.47 -37.78 -9.06
C TYR A 624 9.73 -37.11 -10.23
N SER A 625 8.41 -36.87 -10.11
CA SER A 625 7.67 -36.08 -11.10
C SER A 625 7.86 -34.59 -10.88
N VAL A 626 7.98 -33.84 -11.98
CA VAL A 626 7.95 -32.38 -11.97
C VAL A 626 6.49 -31.92 -12.00
N GLU A 627 6.12 -31.07 -11.04
CA GLU A 627 4.77 -30.59 -10.83
C GLU A 627 4.70 -29.06 -10.91
N VAL A 628 3.53 -28.56 -11.31
CA VAL A 628 3.20 -27.12 -11.26
C VAL A 628 1.97 -26.93 -10.39
N VAL A 629 2.11 -26.05 -9.38
CA VAL A 629 1.06 -25.66 -8.45
C VAL A 629 0.56 -24.28 -8.83
N ASN A 630 -0.75 -24.15 -9.00
CA ASN A 630 -1.43 -22.86 -9.17
C ASN A 630 -2.47 -22.70 -8.06
N THR A 631 -2.17 -21.90 -7.04
CA THR A 631 -3.11 -21.57 -5.95
C THR A 631 -3.92 -20.31 -6.24
N THR A 632 -3.74 -19.68 -7.39
CA THR A 632 -4.47 -18.46 -7.78
C THR A 632 -5.86 -18.78 -8.32
N SER A 633 -6.69 -17.76 -8.51
CA SER A 633 -8.04 -17.89 -9.08
C SER A 633 -8.06 -17.78 -10.61
N GLU A 634 -6.90 -17.60 -11.24
CA GLU A 634 -6.77 -17.46 -12.70
C GLU A 634 -6.08 -18.68 -13.31
N GLU A 635 -6.43 -19.01 -14.55
CA GLU A 635 -5.75 -20.04 -15.32
C GLU A 635 -4.38 -19.51 -15.80
N LEU A 636 -3.35 -20.33 -15.68
CA LEU A 636 -2.05 -20.05 -16.30
C LEU A 636 -2.01 -20.72 -17.67
N SER A 637 -1.91 -19.92 -18.73
CA SER A 637 -1.79 -20.40 -20.10
C SER A 637 -0.43 -20.01 -20.69
N ASN A 638 0.00 -20.70 -21.75
CA ASN A 638 1.25 -20.42 -22.46
C ASN A 638 2.51 -20.50 -21.60
N VAL A 639 2.52 -21.35 -20.55
CA VAL A 639 3.70 -21.55 -19.72
C VAL A 639 4.48 -22.80 -20.12
N ALA A 640 5.78 -22.84 -19.86
CA ALA A 640 6.62 -24.01 -20.03
C ALA A 640 7.63 -24.15 -18.88
N ILE A 641 8.13 -25.36 -18.71
CA ILE A 641 9.10 -25.71 -17.68
C ILE A 641 10.46 -25.94 -18.32
N GLU A 642 11.48 -25.30 -17.79
CA GLU A 642 12.88 -25.64 -18.01
C GLU A 642 13.42 -26.42 -16.81
N ALA A 643 14.00 -27.58 -17.07
CA ALA A 643 14.69 -28.42 -16.11
C ALA A 643 16.15 -28.60 -16.53
N SER A 644 17.08 -28.15 -15.69
CA SER A 644 18.53 -28.29 -15.92
C SER A 644 19.21 -28.92 -14.72
N VAL A 645 20.02 -29.94 -14.97
CA VAL A 645 20.83 -30.60 -13.94
C VAL A 645 22.28 -30.23 -14.12
N TRP A 646 22.93 -29.87 -13.02
CA TRP A 646 24.31 -29.40 -12.97
C TRP A 646 25.12 -30.29 -12.04
N ASP A 647 26.32 -30.65 -12.46
CA ASP A 647 27.27 -31.34 -11.57
C ASP A 647 28.11 -30.36 -10.75
N LEU A 648 28.94 -30.89 -9.85
CA LEU A 648 29.81 -30.09 -8.98
C LEU A 648 30.93 -29.39 -9.75
N GLU A 649 31.19 -29.80 -10.99
CA GLU A 649 32.16 -29.17 -11.89
C GLU A 649 31.54 -28.01 -12.70
N GLY A 650 30.21 -27.83 -12.63
CA GLY A 650 29.49 -26.79 -13.35
C GLY A 650 29.07 -27.18 -14.77
N GLU A 651 29.20 -28.46 -15.13
CA GLU A 651 28.69 -28.98 -16.39
C GLU A 651 27.19 -29.26 -16.27
N CYS A 652 26.46 -29.13 -17.38
CA CYS A 652 25.02 -29.36 -17.43
C CYS A 652 24.71 -30.69 -18.16
N PRO A 653 24.89 -31.87 -17.52
CA PRO A 653 24.74 -33.17 -18.18
C PRO A 653 23.31 -33.50 -18.59
N TYR A 654 22.31 -32.77 -18.10
CA TYR A 654 20.91 -32.95 -18.50
C TYR A 654 20.18 -31.62 -18.58
N TYR A 655 19.45 -31.45 -19.68
CA TYR A 655 18.61 -30.29 -19.95
C TYR A 655 17.34 -30.77 -20.65
N LYS A 656 16.19 -30.25 -20.21
CA LYS A 656 14.89 -30.56 -20.81
C LYS A 656 13.96 -29.37 -20.68
N THR A 657 13.27 -29.05 -21.77
CA THR A 657 12.11 -28.15 -21.76
C THR A 657 10.84 -28.96 -21.96
N SER A 658 9.76 -28.59 -21.27
CA SER A 658 8.43 -29.17 -21.53
C SER A 658 7.83 -28.60 -22.81
N GLU A 659 6.77 -29.25 -23.31
CA GLU A 659 5.83 -28.59 -24.21
C GLU A 659 5.08 -27.48 -23.47
N LYS A 660 4.32 -26.66 -24.20
CA LYS A 660 3.44 -25.64 -23.61
C LYS A 660 2.39 -26.31 -22.73
N LEU A 661 2.13 -25.71 -21.58
CA LEU A 661 1.21 -26.20 -20.57
C LEU A 661 0.13 -25.14 -20.29
N THR A 662 -1.04 -25.64 -19.89
CA THR A 662 -2.08 -24.84 -19.27
C THR A 662 -2.34 -25.42 -17.88
N VAL A 663 -2.32 -24.57 -16.86
CA VAL A 663 -2.51 -24.95 -15.46
C VAL A 663 -3.79 -24.30 -14.93
N PRO A 664 -4.85 -25.09 -14.71
CA PRO A 664 -6.12 -24.58 -14.18
C PRO A 664 -5.93 -23.85 -12.84
N PRO A 665 -6.82 -22.91 -12.49
CA PRO A 665 -6.81 -22.26 -11.19
C PRO A 665 -7.01 -23.29 -10.06
N LYS A 666 -6.43 -23.00 -8.89
CA LYS A 666 -6.56 -23.82 -7.67
C LYS A 666 -6.22 -25.30 -7.89
N LYS A 667 -5.18 -25.63 -8.66
CA LYS A 667 -4.84 -27.01 -9.01
C LYS A 667 -3.33 -27.25 -9.04
N THR A 668 -2.96 -28.49 -8.73
CA THR A 668 -1.62 -29.03 -8.97
C THR A 668 -1.67 -30.01 -10.14
N ILE A 669 -0.75 -29.88 -11.08
CA ILE A 669 -0.61 -30.80 -12.21
C ILE A 669 0.76 -31.46 -12.20
N SER A 670 0.79 -32.75 -12.48
CA SER A 670 2.01 -33.53 -12.68
C SER A 670 2.32 -33.56 -14.18
N THR A 671 3.58 -33.29 -14.56
CA THR A 671 3.95 -33.07 -15.96
C THR A 671 4.78 -34.21 -16.54
N PHE A 672 5.98 -34.43 -16.01
CA PHE A 672 6.87 -35.50 -16.46
C PHE A 672 7.82 -35.94 -15.35
N GLU A 673 8.27 -37.18 -15.42
CA GLU A 673 9.29 -37.72 -14.51
C GLU A 673 10.70 -37.20 -14.86
N MET A 674 11.45 -36.80 -13.83
CA MET A 674 12.86 -36.43 -13.91
C MET A 674 13.74 -37.67 -14.16
N LYS A 675 14.29 -37.81 -15.36
CA LYS A 675 15.01 -39.03 -15.79
C LYS A 675 16.51 -39.06 -15.51
N TYR A 676 17.12 -37.94 -15.11
CA TYR A 676 18.57 -37.87 -14.90
C TYR A 676 19.13 -38.93 -13.92
N PRO A 677 18.49 -39.21 -12.76
CA PRO A 677 18.99 -40.22 -11.82
C PRO A 677 19.08 -41.63 -12.40
N LYS A 678 18.29 -41.91 -13.46
CA LYS A 678 18.24 -43.19 -14.19
C LYS A 678 19.02 -43.15 -15.51
N SER A 679 19.82 -42.11 -15.74
CA SER A 679 20.64 -41.98 -16.95
C SER A 679 21.81 -42.96 -16.96
N LYS A 680 22.57 -43.04 -18.07
CA LYS A 680 23.69 -43.99 -18.20
C LYS A 680 24.84 -43.70 -17.23
N ASN A 681 25.08 -42.42 -16.88
CA ASN A 681 26.23 -41.98 -16.07
C ASN A 681 25.84 -40.83 -15.11
N PRO A 682 24.88 -41.02 -14.19
CA PRO A 682 24.48 -39.98 -13.27
C PRO A 682 25.58 -39.71 -12.24
N LYS A 683 25.76 -38.45 -11.88
CA LYS A 683 26.67 -38.07 -10.79
C LYS A 683 26.04 -38.44 -9.43
N PRO A 684 26.83 -38.89 -8.43
CA PRO A 684 26.30 -39.30 -7.13
C PRO A 684 25.58 -38.19 -6.36
N ALA A 685 26.04 -36.94 -6.49
CA ALA A 685 25.40 -35.73 -6.02
C ALA A 685 25.33 -34.71 -7.17
N TYR A 686 24.21 -33.99 -7.28
CA TYR A 686 23.95 -33.06 -8.38
C TYR A 686 22.96 -31.97 -7.96
N PHE A 687 22.92 -30.89 -8.72
CA PHE A 687 21.98 -29.79 -8.55
C PHE A 687 20.91 -29.84 -9.64
N LEU A 688 19.66 -29.57 -9.28
CA LEU A 688 18.55 -29.45 -10.21
C LEU A 688 17.97 -28.04 -10.11
N LEU A 689 17.86 -27.35 -11.23
CA LEU A 689 17.19 -26.06 -11.36
C LEU A 689 15.95 -26.24 -12.23
N LEU A 690 14.79 -25.91 -11.65
CA LEU A 690 13.50 -25.84 -12.32
C LEU A 690 13.10 -24.36 -12.50
N LYS A 691 12.62 -24.01 -13.69
CA LYS A 691 12.04 -22.70 -13.99
C LYS A 691 10.71 -22.87 -14.71
N LEU A 692 9.67 -22.22 -14.20
CA LEU A 692 8.41 -22.04 -14.90
C LEU A 692 8.38 -20.63 -15.47
N TYR A 693 8.16 -20.50 -16.78
CA TYR A 693 8.16 -19.22 -17.46
C TYR A 693 7.04 -19.11 -18.49
N ASP A 694 6.63 -17.88 -18.77
CA ASP A 694 5.74 -17.55 -19.88
C ASP A 694 6.49 -17.65 -21.20
N VAL A 695 5.98 -18.41 -22.16
CA VAL A 695 6.63 -18.66 -23.45
C VAL A 695 6.57 -17.43 -24.37
N SER A 696 5.66 -16.48 -24.11
CA SER A 696 5.49 -15.28 -24.94
C SER A 696 6.56 -14.21 -24.68
N ASP A 697 6.90 -13.95 -23.41
CA ASP A 697 7.84 -12.90 -23.00
C ASP A 697 9.06 -13.41 -22.20
N ASN A 698 9.11 -14.71 -21.91
CA ASN A 698 10.14 -15.38 -21.09
C ASN A 698 10.18 -14.91 -19.62
N ARG A 699 9.10 -14.32 -19.11
CA ARG A 699 8.98 -13.97 -17.69
C ARG A 699 8.95 -15.23 -16.84
N ILE A 700 9.83 -15.30 -15.83
CA ILE A 700 9.87 -16.40 -14.86
C ILE A 700 8.78 -16.17 -13.81
N TYR A 701 7.87 -17.12 -13.66
CA TYR A 701 6.87 -17.15 -12.59
C TYR A 701 7.41 -17.80 -11.32
N SER A 702 8.17 -18.88 -11.47
CA SER A 702 8.74 -19.63 -10.34
C SER A 702 10.11 -20.21 -10.71
N ARG A 703 11.02 -20.21 -9.74
CA ARG A 703 12.38 -20.74 -9.85
C ARG A 703 12.66 -21.57 -8.61
N ASN A 704 12.94 -22.86 -8.78
CA ASN A 704 13.20 -23.77 -7.65
C ASN A 704 14.49 -24.55 -7.85
N PHE A 705 15.34 -24.56 -6.83
CA PHE A 705 16.70 -25.11 -6.89
C PHE A 705 16.91 -26.21 -5.84
N TYR A 706 17.24 -27.40 -6.28
CA TYR A 706 17.46 -28.57 -5.45
C TYR A 706 18.93 -29.01 -5.50
N TRP A 707 19.42 -29.55 -4.39
CA TRP A 707 20.62 -30.38 -4.34
C TRP A 707 20.17 -31.77 -3.94
N LEU A 708 20.54 -32.77 -4.73
CA LEU A 708 20.04 -34.13 -4.63
C LEU A 708 21.21 -35.12 -4.72
N HIS A 709 21.00 -36.31 -4.19
CA HIS A 709 21.90 -37.43 -4.35
C HIS A 709 21.16 -38.65 -4.93
N LEU A 710 21.90 -39.61 -5.47
CA LEU A 710 21.34 -40.89 -5.90
C LEU A 710 20.85 -41.69 -4.68
N THR A 711 19.85 -42.55 -4.88
CA THR A 711 19.28 -43.39 -3.82
C THR A 711 20.37 -44.14 -3.04
N GLY A 712 20.36 -44.02 -1.71
CA GLY A 712 21.37 -44.61 -0.82
C GLY A 712 22.68 -43.82 -0.68
N GLY A 713 22.81 -42.68 -1.38
CA GLY A 713 23.92 -41.73 -1.25
C GLY A 713 23.76 -40.74 -0.09
N ASP A 714 24.65 -39.74 -0.06
CA ASP A 714 24.64 -38.64 0.90
C ASP A 714 25.19 -37.34 0.25
N TYR A 715 25.30 -36.27 1.03
CA TYR A 715 25.80 -34.96 0.59
C TYR A 715 27.27 -34.72 0.93
N LYS A 716 28.04 -35.72 1.37
CA LYS A 716 29.44 -35.53 1.80
C LYS A 716 30.35 -35.05 0.67
N LEU A 717 29.98 -35.29 -0.59
CA LEU A 717 30.69 -34.76 -1.76
C LEU A 717 30.62 -33.23 -1.87
N LEU A 718 29.72 -32.56 -1.14
CA LEU A 718 29.69 -31.11 -1.04
C LEU A 718 30.82 -30.54 -0.15
N GLU A 719 31.44 -31.32 0.74
CA GLU A 719 32.52 -30.82 1.60
C GLU A 719 33.77 -30.41 0.79
N PRO A 720 34.32 -31.26 -0.11
CA PRO A 720 35.40 -30.83 -1.01
C PRO A 720 35.02 -29.68 -1.95
N PHE A 721 33.71 -29.47 -2.18
CA PHE A 721 33.21 -28.39 -3.03
C PHE A 721 33.26 -27.01 -2.35
N ARG A 722 33.35 -26.95 -1.01
CA ARG A 722 33.48 -25.70 -0.23
C ARG A 722 34.66 -24.83 -0.65
N GLU A 723 35.78 -25.47 -0.98
CA GLU A 723 37.02 -24.79 -1.41
C GLU A 723 36.99 -24.33 -2.88
N ARG A 724 35.88 -24.53 -3.60
CA ARG A 724 35.77 -24.29 -5.05
C ARG A 724 34.71 -23.23 -5.36
N GLY A 725 34.99 -21.98 -4.98
CA GLY A 725 34.11 -20.84 -5.28
C GLY A 725 34.20 -20.37 -6.74
N PRO A 726 33.08 -20.30 -7.49
CA PRO A 726 33.07 -19.67 -8.81
C PRO A 726 33.20 -18.14 -8.73
N PRO A 727 33.67 -17.47 -9.79
CA PRO A 727 33.74 -16.01 -9.83
C PRO A 727 32.34 -15.38 -9.89
N LEU A 728 32.10 -14.41 -9.00
CA LEU A 728 30.84 -13.68 -8.91
C LEU A 728 31.03 -12.22 -9.31
N LYS A 729 30.08 -11.67 -10.08
CA LYS A 729 29.99 -10.23 -10.32
C LYS A 729 28.78 -9.68 -9.57
N ILE A 730 29.02 -8.73 -8.67
CA ILE A 730 27.99 -8.18 -7.80
C ILE A 730 27.86 -6.68 -8.07
N THR A 731 26.66 -6.22 -8.39
CA THR A 731 26.35 -4.80 -8.60
C THR A 731 25.32 -4.36 -7.58
N SER A 732 25.66 -3.39 -6.73
CA SER A 732 24.75 -2.84 -5.73
C SER A 732 24.25 -1.45 -6.13
N LEU A 733 22.96 -1.22 -5.95
CA LEU A 733 22.30 0.08 -5.99
C LEU A 733 21.74 0.37 -4.60
N THR A 734 22.12 1.47 -3.98
CA THR A 734 21.71 1.80 -2.61
C THR A 734 20.83 3.04 -2.61
N PHE A 735 19.70 2.94 -1.93
CA PHE A 735 18.74 4.00 -1.69
C PHE A 735 18.69 4.24 -0.17
N ILE A 736 18.94 5.47 0.26
CA ILE A 736 18.96 5.84 1.69
C ILE A 736 17.90 6.89 1.93
N LYS A 737 17.05 6.69 2.95
CA LYS A 737 16.11 7.69 3.45
C LYS A 737 16.17 7.75 4.98
N GLY A 738 16.83 8.77 5.51
CA GLY A 738 17.03 8.89 6.95
C GLY A 738 17.86 7.72 7.49
N SER A 739 17.36 7.01 8.49
CA SER A 739 17.95 5.76 9.00
C SER A 739 17.61 4.52 8.17
N SER A 740 16.72 4.62 7.17
CA SER A 740 16.27 3.48 6.36
C SER A 740 17.12 3.31 5.11
N TYR A 741 17.55 2.08 4.87
CA TYR A 741 18.34 1.65 3.72
C TYR A 741 17.52 0.66 2.91
N GLU A 742 17.51 0.83 1.59
CA GLU A 742 17.06 -0.16 0.61
C GLU A 742 18.19 -0.37 -0.41
N MET A 743 18.60 -1.61 -0.63
CA MET A 743 19.71 -1.94 -1.51
C MET A 743 19.28 -2.99 -2.52
N ARG A 744 19.50 -2.76 -3.81
CA ARG A 744 19.28 -3.77 -4.87
C ARG A 744 20.62 -4.36 -5.28
N MET A 745 20.82 -5.62 -4.96
CA MET A 745 22.01 -6.40 -5.24
C MET A 745 21.77 -7.27 -6.46
N HIS A 746 22.55 -7.10 -7.52
CA HIS A 746 22.53 -7.96 -8.70
C HIS A 746 23.75 -8.86 -8.64
N ILE A 747 23.54 -10.18 -8.57
CA ILE A 747 24.60 -11.18 -8.40
C ILE A 747 24.61 -12.07 -9.63
N GLN A 748 25.75 -12.14 -10.30
CA GLN A 748 25.97 -12.96 -11.49
C GLN A 748 27.06 -13.99 -11.25
N ASN A 749 26.80 -15.26 -11.55
CA ASN A 749 27.86 -16.27 -11.68
C ASN A 749 28.52 -16.11 -13.06
N THR A 750 29.79 -15.71 -13.09
CA THR A 750 30.53 -15.38 -14.32
C THR A 750 31.30 -16.56 -14.91
N SER A 751 31.18 -17.75 -14.31
CA SER A 751 31.75 -18.99 -14.87
C SER A 751 31.27 -19.21 -16.31
N LYS A 752 32.17 -19.61 -17.21
CA LYS A 752 31.82 -19.90 -18.61
C LYS A 752 30.75 -20.99 -18.70
N LYS A 753 29.70 -20.75 -19.49
CA LYS A 753 28.76 -21.80 -19.91
C LYS A 753 29.52 -22.88 -20.69
N PRO A 754 29.23 -24.18 -20.50
CA PRO A 754 29.80 -25.23 -21.35
C PRO A 754 29.48 -24.99 -22.83
N ASP A 755 30.47 -25.21 -23.71
CA ASP A 755 30.31 -25.11 -25.16
C ASP A 755 29.20 -26.06 -25.65
N SER A 756 28.10 -25.50 -26.15
CA SER A 756 26.97 -26.26 -26.68
C SER A 756 27.23 -26.72 -28.11
N ASN A 757 27.80 -27.91 -28.29
CA ASN A 757 27.70 -28.67 -29.54
C ASN A 757 26.38 -29.45 -29.63
N ALA A 758 25.26 -28.78 -29.33
CA ALA A 758 23.92 -29.24 -29.62
C ALA A 758 23.16 -28.08 -30.27
N SER A 759 22.96 -28.19 -31.57
CA SER A 759 22.27 -27.26 -32.44
C SER A 759 20.81 -27.04 -32.03
N LEU A 760 20.58 -26.10 -31.10
CA LEU A 760 19.38 -25.27 -30.93
C LEU A 760 19.64 -24.01 -30.06
N TYR A 761 20.89 -23.75 -29.67
CA TYR A 761 21.27 -22.57 -28.90
C TYR A 761 21.42 -21.33 -29.78
N ARG A 762 20.40 -20.47 -29.79
CA ARG A 762 20.58 -19.01 -29.89
C ARG A 762 19.68 -18.33 -28.88
N ASN A 763 20.22 -18.06 -27.70
CA ASN A 763 19.85 -16.89 -26.92
C ASN A 763 21.13 -16.15 -26.57
N ASN A 764 21.41 -15.10 -27.37
CA ASN A 764 22.50 -14.17 -27.17
C ASN A 764 22.26 -13.35 -25.90
N PHE A 765 22.68 -13.88 -24.75
CA PHE A 765 23.02 -13.07 -23.59
C PHE A 765 24.41 -12.46 -23.82
N ILE A 766 24.46 -11.32 -24.51
CA ILE A 766 25.47 -10.23 -24.49
C ILE A 766 25.06 -9.28 -25.63
N ARG A 767 24.63 -8.05 -25.30
CA ARG A 767 24.64 -6.91 -26.24
C ARG A 767 26.08 -6.48 -26.44
N ARG A 768 26.62 -6.60 -27.66
CA ARG A 768 27.79 -5.88 -28.23
C ARG A 768 27.89 -6.29 -29.71
N ASN A 769 27.96 -5.43 -30.73
CA ASN A 769 28.67 -4.16 -30.95
C ASN A 769 27.79 -3.24 -31.82
N GLY A 770 27.94 -1.91 -31.93
CA GLY A 770 28.92 -0.96 -31.42
C GLY A 770 28.99 0.26 -32.37
N SER A 771 28.87 1.48 -31.83
CA SER A 771 29.72 2.64 -32.15
C SER A 771 29.46 3.70 -31.09
N CYS A 772 30.42 4.60 -30.93
CA CYS A 772 30.29 5.77 -30.07
C CYS A 772 29.17 6.69 -30.57
N ASP A 773 28.73 7.53 -29.63
CA ASP A 773 27.94 8.76 -29.76
C ASP A 773 26.41 8.67 -29.66
N GLU A 774 25.95 9.38 -28.62
CA GLU A 774 24.78 10.26 -28.52
C GLU A 774 23.34 9.76 -28.74
N LEU A 775 22.54 10.07 -27.71
CA LEU A 775 21.16 10.57 -27.72
C LEU A 775 20.01 9.71 -28.30
N ASP A 776 19.06 9.49 -27.38
CA ASP A 776 17.61 9.48 -27.55
C ASP A 776 16.94 8.25 -28.23
N SER A 777 16.16 7.54 -27.42
CA SER A 777 14.84 7.02 -27.83
C SER A 777 14.12 6.47 -26.61
N SER A 778 13.13 7.25 -26.19
CA SER A 778 11.99 6.85 -25.39
C SER A 778 11.25 5.67 -26.03
N GLU A 779 11.04 4.60 -25.27
CA GLU A 779 9.82 3.79 -25.38
C GLU A 779 9.22 3.63 -23.98
N SER A 780 8.06 4.25 -23.85
CA SER A 780 7.12 4.23 -22.75
C SER A 780 6.58 2.83 -22.53
N PHE A 781 6.73 2.30 -21.30
CA PHE A 781 5.87 1.23 -20.82
C PHE A 781 4.60 1.85 -20.23
N ASP A 782 3.53 1.76 -21.00
CA ASP A 782 2.16 2.02 -20.56
C ASP A 782 1.77 0.99 -19.48
N LEU A 783 1.77 1.45 -18.23
CA LEU A 783 1.00 0.83 -17.16
C LEU A 783 -0.44 1.33 -17.32
N LEU A 784 -1.31 0.42 -17.75
CA LEU A 784 -2.75 0.64 -17.86
C LEU A 784 -3.36 1.12 -16.54
N ASP A 785 -4.22 2.11 -16.71
CA ASP A 785 -4.78 3.07 -15.77
C ASP A 785 -6.13 2.62 -15.18
N GLY A 786 -6.51 3.24 -14.05
CA GLY A 786 -7.87 3.23 -13.49
C GLY A 786 -8.05 2.65 -12.07
N GLU A 787 -8.34 3.38 -10.98
CA GLU A 787 -8.10 4.78 -10.59
C GLU A 787 -8.31 4.91 -9.04
N LYS A 788 -7.45 5.72 -8.40
CA LYS A 788 -7.66 6.66 -7.26
C LYS A 788 -8.29 6.22 -5.91
N HIS A 789 -7.44 6.18 -4.88
CA HIS A 789 -7.74 6.75 -3.56
C HIS A 789 -6.51 7.52 -3.02
N GLU A 790 -6.75 8.68 -2.41
CA GLU A 790 -5.76 9.67 -1.97
C GLU A 790 -4.79 9.14 -0.93
N MET A 791 -3.53 8.92 -1.34
CA MET A 791 -2.41 8.88 -0.40
C MET A 791 -2.15 10.29 0.15
N SER A 792 -1.86 10.39 1.44
CA SER A 792 -1.47 11.65 2.06
C SER A 792 -0.29 12.28 1.30
N LEU A 793 -0.27 13.62 1.23
CA LEU A 793 0.81 14.39 0.59
C LEU A 793 2.20 13.99 1.13
N TYR A 794 2.27 13.55 2.39
CA TYR A 794 3.48 13.08 3.08
C TYR A 794 4.04 11.76 2.50
N GLU A 795 3.18 10.86 2.03
CA GLU A 795 3.57 9.56 1.46
C GLU A 795 3.93 9.65 -0.02
N LYS A 796 3.27 10.55 -0.78
CA LYS A 796 3.67 10.91 -2.16
C LYS A 796 5.04 11.59 -2.18
N ILE A 797 5.30 12.47 -1.23
CA ILE A 797 6.61 13.11 -1.05
C ILE A 797 7.70 12.08 -0.73
N ARG A 798 7.43 11.11 0.15
CA ARG A 798 8.41 10.07 0.53
C ARG A 798 8.85 9.19 -0.64
N ARG A 799 8.05 9.03 -1.70
CA ARG A 799 8.39 8.17 -2.84
C ARG A 799 9.29 8.87 -3.88
N ASN A 800 9.27 10.21 -3.94
CA ASN A 800 10.13 10.97 -4.86
C ASN A 800 11.53 11.30 -4.29
N PHE A 801 11.72 11.17 -2.97
CA PHE A 801 13.05 11.28 -2.33
C PHE A 801 14.01 10.12 -2.64
N SER A 802 13.55 9.03 -3.24
CA SER A 802 14.36 7.81 -3.41
C SER A 802 15.12 7.73 -4.73
N ARG A 803 15.32 8.83 -5.47
CA ARG A 803 15.96 8.76 -6.79
C ARG A 803 17.42 9.16 -6.89
N GLU A 804 18.04 9.83 -5.92
CA GLU A 804 19.39 10.39 -6.17
C GLU A 804 20.39 10.16 -5.05
N HIS A 805 20.76 8.89 -4.84
CA HIS A 805 22.15 8.50 -4.57
C HIS A 805 22.49 7.21 -5.32
N ASN A 806 22.13 7.14 -6.60
CA ASN A 806 22.39 5.99 -7.47
C ASN A 806 23.84 5.97 -7.98
N LYS A 807 24.83 5.86 -7.10
CA LYS A 807 26.15 5.35 -7.53
C LYS A 807 26.11 3.83 -7.46
N ALA A 808 25.90 3.20 -8.61
CA ALA A 808 26.05 1.75 -8.75
C ALA A 808 27.49 1.37 -8.40
N LYS A 809 27.68 0.59 -7.33
CA LYS A 809 28.99 0.03 -6.99
C LYS A 809 29.05 -1.37 -7.56
N VAL A 810 30.00 -1.59 -8.46
CA VAL A 810 30.31 -2.92 -9.00
C VAL A 810 31.49 -3.47 -8.23
N SER A 811 31.34 -4.64 -7.64
CA SER A 811 32.46 -5.46 -7.17
C SER A 811 32.54 -6.73 -8.00
N GLU A 812 33.75 -7.12 -8.34
CA GLU A 812 34.02 -8.41 -8.98
C GLU A 812 34.76 -9.26 -7.95
N VAL A 813 34.22 -10.44 -7.69
CA VAL A 813 34.80 -11.41 -6.79
C VAL A 813 35.64 -12.38 -7.61
N ASN A 814 36.95 -12.29 -7.42
CA ASN A 814 37.91 -13.16 -8.08
C ASN A 814 37.71 -14.60 -7.58
N GLY A 815 37.22 -15.47 -8.45
CA GLY A 815 37.15 -16.92 -8.24
C GLY A 815 37.89 -17.65 -9.36
N THR A 816 38.68 -18.66 -9.01
CA THR A 816 39.37 -19.52 -9.99
C THR A 816 38.57 -20.81 -10.29
N GLY A 817 37.52 -21.08 -9.51
CA GLY A 817 36.64 -22.24 -9.68
C GLY A 817 35.69 -22.09 -10.87
N LYS A 818 35.24 -23.22 -11.39
CA LYS A 818 34.06 -23.35 -12.26
C LYS A 818 33.01 -24.11 -11.48
N GLY A 819 31.74 -23.73 -11.57
CA GLY A 819 30.68 -24.42 -10.84
C GLY A 819 29.50 -23.56 -10.45
N VAL A 820 28.60 -24.17 -9.68
CA VAL A 820 27.46 -23.52 -9.03
C VAL A 820 27.94 -22.69 -7.84
N ALA A 821 27.48 -21.45 -7.72
CA ALA A 821 27.63 -20.68 -6.49
C ALA A 821 26.52 -21.11 -5.53
N PHE A 822 26.87 -21.85 -4.49
CA PHE A 822 25.91 -22.63 -3.73
C PHE A 822 25.60 -22.00 -2.38
N PHE A 823 24.31 -21.89 -2.07
CA PHE A 823 23.76 -21.47 -0.78
C PHE A 823 24.25 -20.09 -0.30
N LEU A 824 24.25 -19.14 -1.23
CA LEU A 824 24.58 -17.73 -1.03
C LEU A 824 23.54 -17.03 -0.15
N HIS A 825 24.00 -16.24 0.82
CA HIS A 825 23.14 -15.44 1.67
C HIS A 825 23.80 -14.14 2.13
N PHE A 826 22.99 -13.10 2.25
CA PHE A 826 23.37 -11.78 2.75
C PHE A 826 23.14 -11.67 4.25
N SER A 827 24.00 -10.90 4.91
CA SER A 827 23.82 -10.39 6.26
C SER A 827 24.27 -8.93 6.36
N VAL A 828 23.71 -8.19 7.31
CA VAL A 828 24.01 -6.77 7.53
C VAL A 828 24.62 -6.60 8.91
N HIS A 829 25.73 -5.87 8.99
CA HIS A 829 26.54 -5.70 10.19
C HIS A 829 26.93 -4.24 10.42
N ALA A 830 27.24 -3.88 11.66
CA ALA A 830 27.95 -2.65 12.00
C ALA A 830 29.45 -2.78 11.62
N SER A 831 30.01 -1.75 10.99
CA SER A 831 31.44 -1.65 10.68
C SER A 831 32.22 -1.19 11.93
N LYS A 832 33.25 -1.94 12.33
CA LYS A 832 34.16 -1.65 13.47
C LYS A 832 35.60 -2.04 13.13
N GLU A 833 36.58 -1.29 13.65
CA GLU A 833 38.02 -1.49 13.40
C GLU A 833 38.62 -2.73 14.12
N GLU A 834 38.05 -3.14 15.25
CA GLU A 834 38.46 -4.36 15.98
C GLU A 834 37.24 -5.26 16.25
N ASN A 835 37.15 -6.40 15.55
CA ASN A 835 36.15 -7.43 15.87
C ASN A 835 36.69 -8.36 16.97
N LYS A 836 36.22 -8.20 18.21
CA LYS A 836 36.47 -9.21 19.25
C LYS A 836 35.75 -10.50 18.85
N LYS A 837 36.46 -11.63 18.93
CA LYS A 837 35.91 -12.94 18.58
C LYS A 837 34.69 -13.25 19.45
N GLY A 838 33.50 -13.29 18.84
CA GLY A 838 32.22 -13.57 19.52
C GLY A 838 31.30 -12.36 19.76
N GLU A 839 31.70 -11.15 19.38
CA GLU A 839 30.82 -9.96 19.43
C GLU A 839 29.77 -10.00 18.30
N ASP A 840 28.48 -9.84 18.65
CA ASP A 840 27.41 -9.72 17.66
C ASP A 840 27.38 -8.31 17.07
N THR A 841 27.65 -8.23 15.76
CA THR A 841 27.68 -6.98 15.01
C THR A 841 26.47 -6.84 14.09
N ARG A 842 25.55 -7.80 14.06
CA ARG A 842 24.44 -7.77 13.10
C ARG A 842 23.51 -6.59 13.36
N ILE A 843 23.00 -6.00 12.27
CA ILE A 843 21.90 -5.02 12.31
C ILE A 843 20.63 -5.79 11.96
N LEU A 844 19.69 -5.85 12.90
CA LEU A 844 18.42 -6.57 12.77
C LEU A 844 17.27 -5.65 13.22
N PRO A 845 16.05 -5.81 12.67
CA PRO A 845 15.68 -6.75 11.61
C PRO A 845 16.09 -6.28 10.22
N VAL A 846 16.22 -7.23 9.27
CA VAL A 846 16.46 -6.95 7.85
C VAL A 846 15.41 -7.68 7.01
N HIS A 847 14.83 -6.99 6.03
CA HIS A 847 13.92 -7.58 5.05
C HIS A 847 14.67 -7.87 3.76
N TYR A 848 14.67 -9.11 3.31
CA TYR A 848 15.26 -9.52 2.04
C TYR A 848 14.16 -9.94 1.06
N SER A 849 14.27 -9.53 -0.20
CA SER A 849 13.37 -10.04 -1.25
C SER A 849 13.64 -11.51 -1.57
N ASP A 850 14.87 -11.98 -1.33
CA ASP A 850 15.25 -13.39 -1.33
C ASP A 850 16.60 -13.55 -0.60
N ASN A 851 16.91 -14.74 -0.10
CA ASN A 851 18.16 -15.06 0.59
C ASN A 851 18.38 -16.59 0.59
N TYR A 852 19.57 -17.07 0.96
CA TYR A 852 19.90 -18.52 0.91
C TYR A 852 19.67 -19.15 -0.49
N PHE A 853 20.06 -18.45 -1.54
CA PHE A 853 19.86 -18.84 -2.94
C PHE A 853 21.12 -19.47 -3.54
N SER A 854 21.02 -20.05 -4.75
CA SER A 854 22.17 -20.61 -5.48
C SER A 854 22.14 -20.17 -6.94
N LEU A 855 23.30 -20.04 -7.59
CA LEU A 855 23.42 -19.60 -8.98
C LEU A 855 24.23 -20.57 -9.83
N VAL A 856 23.61 -21.12 -10.86
CA VAL A 856 24.30 -21.95 -11.87
C VAL A 856 25.18 -21.07 -12.77
N PRO A 857 26.18 -21.63 -13.49
CA PRO A 857 27.03 -20.86 -14.40
C PRO A 857 26.25 -19.96 -15.38
N GLY A 858 26.55 -18.66 -15.36
CA GLY A 858 25.89 -17.65 -16.20
C GLY A 858 24.55 -17.12 -15.68
N GLU A 859 24.03 -17.63 -14.55
CA GLU A 859 22.78 -17.14 -13.95
C GLU A 859 22.97 -15.81 -13.22
N VAL A 860 21.92 -14.99 -13.23
CA VAL A 860 21.84 -13.70 -12.53
C VAL A 860 20.63 -13.72 -11.60
N MET A 861 20.78 -13.20 -10.39
CA MET A 861 19.69 -12.96 -9.46
C MET A 861 19.76 -11.55 -8.88
N THR A 862 18.60 -10.96 -8.62
CA THR A 862 18.50 -9.66 -7.97
C THR A 862 17.84 -9.80 -6.61
N VAL A 863 18.51 -9.31 -5.56
CA VAL A 863 18.03 -9.33 -4.18
C VAL A 863 17.91 -7.91 -3.66
N THR A 864 16.75 -7.53 -3.16
CA THR A 864 16.53 -6.26 -2.47
C THR A 864 16.68 -6.48 -0.97
N ILE A 865 17.48 -5.65 -0.30
CA ILE A 865 17.77 -5.70 1.14
C ILE A 865 17.29 -4.40 1.75
N SER A 866 16.39 -4.45 2.73
CA SER A 866 15.85 -3.27 3.41
C SER A 866 16.01 -3.36 4.92
N PHE A 867 16.58 -2.33 5.55
CA PHE A 867 16.84 -2.32 7.00
C PHE A 867 16.90 -0.90 7.55
N GLU A 868 16.80 -0.77 8.87
CA GLU A 868 17.04 0.49 9.57
C GLU A 868 18.37 0.42 10.32
N VAL A 869 19.10 1.53 10.31
CA VAL A 869 20.43 1.64 10.92
C VAL A 869 20.34 2.51 12.18
N PRO A 870 20.86 2.02 13.33
CA PRO A 870 20.95 2.84 14.53
C PRO A 870 21.83 4.09 14.32
N PRO A 871 21.50 5.23 14.97
CA PRO A 871 22.32 6.44 14.86
C PRO A 871 23.80 6.18 15.22
N GLY A 872 24.71 6.72 14.42
CA GLY A 872 26.17 6.56 14.62
C GLY A 872 26.77 5.21 14.22
N VAL A 873 25.98 4.28 13.67
CA VAL A 873 26.46 2.97 13.22
C VAL A 873 26.65 2.95 11.71
N THR A 874 27.84 2.59 11.22
CA THR A 874 28.08 2.40 9.78
C THR A 874 27.66 0.99 9.36
N PRO A 875 26.70 0.83 8.44
CA PRO A 875 26.27 -0.50 8.02
C PRO A 875 27.26 -1.08 6.99
N ARG A 876 27.41 -2.39 7.05
CA ARG A 876 28.25 -3.23 6.21
C ARG A 876 27.44 -4.44 5.75
N VAL A 877 27.30 -4.62 4.43
CA VAL A 877 26.63 -5.80 3.87
C VAL A 877 27.67 -6.83 3.46
N THR A 878 27.46 -8.07 3.89
CA THR A 878 28.33 -9.21 3.64
C THR A 878 27.57 -10.30 2.89
N LEU A 879 28.24 -10.95 1.94
CA LEU A 879 27.72 -12.11 1.20
C LEU A 879 28.54 -13.34 1.58
N HIS A 880 27.86 -14.40 2.00
CA HIS A 880 28.45 -15.67 2.38
C HIS A 880 27.83 -16.81 1.59
N GLY A 881 28.51 -17.94 1.43
CA GLY A 881 27.96 -19.13 0.78
C GLY A 881 28.63 -20.42 1.22
N TRP A 882 28.08 -21.56 0.80
CA TRP A 882 28.68 -22.87 1.09
C TRP A 882 30.07 -23.00 0.50
N ASN A 883 30.27 -22.53 -0.74
CA ASN A 883 31.56 -22.45 -1.42
C ASN A 883 32.04 -21.01 -1.62
N HIS A 884 31.67 -20.13 -0.69
CA HIS A 884 32.07 -18.72 -0.70
C HIS A 884 32.34 -18.23 0.73
N HIS A 885 33.62 -18.22 1.11
CA HIS A 885 34.04 -18.08 2.51
C HIS A 885 34.64 -16.71 2.87
N ASP A 886 35.03 -15.92 1.88
CA ASP A 886 35.55 -14.57 2.12
C ASP A 886 34.40 -13.61 2.45
N VAL A 887 34.53 -12.88 3.58
CA VAL A 887 33.61 -11.80 3.97
C VAL A 887 33.73 -10.67 2.96
N HIS A 888 32.94 -10.71 1.90
CA HIS A 888 32.93 -9.68 0.88
C HIS A 888 32.15 -8.47 1.39
N THR A 889 32.91 -7.49 1.87
CA THR A 889 32.38 -6.21 2.35
C THR A 889 32.01 -5.35 1.15
N MET A 890 30.71 -5.27 0.86
CA MET A 890 30.22 -4.57 -0.33
C MET A 890 30.17 -3.06 -0.12
N LEU A 891 29.85 -2.61 1.10
CA LEU A 891 29.78 -1.21 1.51
C LEU A 891 30.49 -1.01 2.85
N ASP A 892 31.46 -0.10 2.88
CA ASP A 892 31.84 0.68 4.06
C ASP A 892 31.47 2.13 3.74
N LEU A 893 30.44 2.66 4.40
CA LEU A 893 29.99 4.04 4.21
C LEU A 893 30.72 4.97 5.18
N LEU A 894 32.02 5.17 4.96
CA LEU A 894 32.81 6.14 5.72
C LEU A 894 32.42 7.62 5.48
N GLN A 895 31.35 7.91 4.72
CA GLN A 895 31.01 9.29 4.32
C GLN A 895 29.57 9.75 4.61
N VAL A 896 28.62 8.87 4.94
CA VAL A 896 27.19 9.26 4.96
C VAL A 896 26.63 9.51 6.38
N LEU A 897 27.21 8.89 7.41
CA LEU A 897 26.70 9.02 8.79
C LEU A 897 27.20 10.24 9.56
N SER A 898 28.19 10.95 9.02
CA SER A 898 28.62 12.24 9.58
C SER A 898 27.57 13.35 9.39
N ILE A 899 26.53 13.14 8.59
CA ILE A 899 25.66 14.21 8.10
C ILE A 899 24.35 14.35 8.90
N ILE A 900 23.67 13.25 9.21
CA ILE A 900 22.33 13.30 9.86
C ILE A 900 22.44 13.58 11.36
N SER A 901 23.52 13.12 12.02
CA SER A 901 23.83 13.50 13.41
C SER A 901 24.38 14.93 13.54
N PHE A 902 24.70 15.60 12.44
CA PHE A 902 25.35 16.92 12.43
C PHE A 902 24.38 18.10 12.44
N LEU A 903 23.20 17.95 11.81
CA LEU A 903 22.21 19.02 11.69
C LEU A 903 21.51 19.33 13.03
N VAL A 904 21.56 18.42 14.00
CA VAL A 904 20.99 18.60 15.36
C VAL A 904 21.83 19.55 16.24
N LEU A 905 23.00 20.01 15.78
CA LEU A 905 23.89 20.91 16.55
C LEU A 905 23.65 22.41 16.30
N LEU A 906 22.88 22.79 15.27
CA LEU A 906 22.56 24.20 14.98
C LEU A 906 21.35 24.65 15.81
N LYS A 907 21.47 25.82 16.45
CA LYS A 907 20.43 26.37 17.36
C LYS A 907 19.67 27.56 16.78
N SER A 908 20.15 28.16 15.69
CA SER A 908 19.53 29.35 15.08
C SER A 908 20.07 29.66 13.67
N ASP A 909 19.26 30.24 12.79
CA ASP A 909 19.69 30.71 11.46
C ASP A 909 19.49 32.23 11.28
N ALA A 910 20.39 32.90 10.55
CA ALA A 910 20.26 34.31 10.18
C ALA A 910 20.46 34.50 8.67
N GLN A 911 19.43 35.03 7.99
CA GLN A 911 19.39 35.12 6.53
C GLN A 911 19.33 36.58 6.07
N LEU A 912 20.24 37.01 5.20
CA LEU A 912 20.14 38.22 4.36
C LEU A 912 19.94 37.81 2.91
N GLY A 913 19.28 38.63 2.09
CA GLY A 913 19.06 38.29 0.68
C GLY A 913 17.94 39.06 0.02
N ASP A 914 17.46 38.52 -1.10
CA ASP A 914 16.40 39.12 -1.90
C ASP A 914 15.08 38.31 -1.87
N SER A 915 14.28 38.38 -2.95
CA SER A 915 13.00 37.68 -3.07
C SER A 915 13.09 36.15 -3.04
N LEU A 916 14.26 35.56 -3.32
CA LEU A 916 14.48 34.11 -3.25
C LEU A 916 14.51 33.58 -1.80
N SER A 917 14.74 34.48 -0.82
CA SER A 917 14.79 34.13 0.60
C SER A 917 13.90 34.99 1.51
N ASP A 918 13.21 36.01 0.99
CA ASP A 918 12.29 36.86 1.78
C ASP A 918 11.07 36.09 2.31
N THR A 919 10.99 35.92 3.64
CA THR A 919 9.86 35.26 4.30
C THR A 919 8.67 36.19 4.62
N GLY A 920 8.74 37.46 4.19
CA GLY A 920 7.64 38.42 4.23
C GLY A 920 7.99 39.83 4.73
N ASN A 921 9.26 40.23 4.74
CA ASN A 921 9.67 41.59 5.08
C ASN A 921 9.15 42.60 4.05
N PHE A 922 9.22 42.30 2.75
CA PHE A 922 8.80 43.22 1.70
C PHE A 922 7.34 43.69 1.87
N ILE A 923 6.43 42.75 2.15
CA ILE A 923 5.00 43.08 2.33
C ILE A 923 4.72 43.89 3.61
N ARG A 924 5.70 44.02 4.51
CA ARG A 924 5.60 44.68 5.82
C ARG A 924 6.36 46.02 5.89
N GLU A 925 7.37 46.23 5.05
CA GLU A 925 8.24 47.41 5.14
C GLU A 925 7.71 48.65 4.41
N SER A 926 6.86 48.47 3.38
CA SER A 926 6.47 49.57 2.50
C SER A 926 5.02 49.45 2.03
N PHE A 927 4.43 50.59 1.67
CA PHE A 927 3.11 50.64 1.05
C PHE A 927 3.08 49.81 -0.25
N LEU A 928 4.13 49.90 -1.08
CA LEU A 928 4.23 49.13 -2.32
C LEU A 928 4.22 47.62 -2.05
N GLY A 929 4.94 47.17 -1.02
CA GLY A 929 4.94 45.77 -0.62
C GLY A 929 3.58 45.28 -0.11
N ALA A 930 2.91 46.05 0.75
CA ALA A 930 1.60 45.67 1.30
C ALA A 930 0.51 45.52 0.21
N PHE A 931 0.61 46.27 -0.89
CA PHE A 931 -0.29 46.18 -2.04
C PHE A 931 0.25 45.30 -3.18
N SER A 932 1.44 44.72 -3.03
CA SER A 932 2.02 43.82 -4.01
C SER A 932 1.20 42.53 -4.16
N PRO A 933 1.32 41.83 -5.31
CA PRO A 933 0.74 40.50 -5.48
C PRO A 933 1.19 39.50 -4.42
N PHE A 934 2.43 39.64 -3.91
CA PHE A 934 2.99 38.73 -2.91
C PHE A 934 2.25 38.74 -1.57
N ALA A 935 1.46 39.79 -1.27
CA ALA A 935 0.64 39.90 -0.06
C ALA A 935 -0.73 39.20 -0.17
N LYS A 936 -1.04 38.60 -1.34
CA LYS A 936 -2.35 38.01 -1.64
C LYS A 936 -2.20 36.64 -2.31
N LEU A 937 -3.27 35.85 -2.29
CA LEU A 937 -3.34 34.65 -3.12
C LEU A 937 -3.23 35.05 -4.61
N PRO A 938 -2.54 34.24 -5.43
CA PRO A 938 -2.17 32.84 -5.17
C PRO A 938 -0.82 32.61 -4.49
N TYR A 939 -0.06 33.65 -4.12
CA TYR A 939 1.19 33.47 -3.39
C TYR A 939 0.92 32.88 -2.00
N GLY A 940 1.63 31.80 -1.66
CA GLY A 940 1.43 31.05 -0.41
C GLY A 940 0.18 30.14 -0.35
N GLN A 941 -0.49 29.85 -1.48
CA GLN A 941 -1.65 28.94 -1.51
C GLN A 941 -1.35 27.52 -0.98
N HIS A 942 -0.10 27.08 -1.03
CA HIS A 942 0.36 25.79 -0.48
C HIS A 942 1.10 25.93 0.86
N PHE A 943 1.11 27.12 1.46
CA PHE A 943 1.61 27.30 2.81
C PHE A 943 0.66 26.61 3.81
N PRO A 944 1.11 26.02 4.94
CA PRO A 944 0.28 25.20 5.82
C PRO A 944 -1.04 25.84 6.32
N GLN A 945 -1.12 27.17 6.40
CA GLN A 945 -2.34 27.90 6.80
C GLN A 945 -3.15 28.45 5.62
N ASN A 946 -2.84 28.04 4.38
CA ASN A 946 -3.49 28.47 3.13
C ASN A 946 -3.66 30.01 3.04
N LYS A 947 -2.57 30.74 3.29
CA LYS A 947 -2.55 32.21 3.29
C LYS A 947 -1.24 32.73 2.71
N SER A 948 -1.30 33.90 2.09
CA SER A 948 -0.10 34.63 1.72
C SER A 948 0.68 35.06 2.98
N THR A 949 1.99 34.80 2.97
CA THR A 949 2.92 35.23 4.04
C THR A 949 3.91 36.30 3.56
N GLY A 950 3.91 36.61 2.27
CA GLY A 950 4.90 37.46 1.60
C GLY A 950 6.03 36.71 0.89
N ARG A 951 6.05 35.36 0.97
CA ARG A 951 6.99 34.52 0.20
C ARG A 951 6.68 34.58 -1.29
N CYS A 952 7.71 34.80 -2.10
CA CYS A 952 7.59 34.87 -3.57
C CYS A 952 7.53 33.47 -4.20
N SER A 953 6.54 32.65 -3.82
CA SER A 953 6.30 31.31 -4.34
C SER A 953 4.84 30.87 -4.11
N ASP A 954 4.44 29.70 -4.60
CA ASP A 954 3.16 29.08 -4.25
C ASP A 954 3.14 28.57 -2.80
N GLY A 955 4.29 28.46 -2.13
CA GLY A 955 4.40 28.03 -0.73
C GLY A 955 5.71 28.47 -0.05
N LEU A 956 6.50 27.49 0.40
CA LEU A 956 7.79 27.66 1.07
C LEU A 956 8.93 27.99 0.09
N LEU A 957 9.91 28.75 0.57
CA LEU A 957 11.15 29.11 -0.12
C LEU A 957 12.28 28.13 0.22
N MET A 958 13.42 28.26 -0.47
CA MET A 958 14.59 27.41 -0.24
C MET A 958 15.11 27.50 1.20
N ILE A 959 15.12 28.69 1.80
CA ILE A 959 15.55 28.90 3.19
C ILE A 959 14.63 28.19 4.20
N ASP A 960 13.34 28.05 3.90
CA ASP A 960 12.43 27.31 4.78
C ASP A 960 12.80 25.83 4.83
N PHE A 961 13.17 25.24 3.69
CA PHE A 961 13.62 23.86 3.62
C PHE A 961 15.00 23.65 4.24
N ILE A 962 15.90 24.64 4.15
CA ILE A 962 17.18 24.63 4.86
C ILE A 962 16.95 24.64 6.38
N ALA A 963 16.10 25.54 6.90
CA ALA A 963 15.75 25.59 8.31
C ALA A 963 15.14 24.27 8.80
N LEU A 964 14.16 23.73 8.06
CA LEU A 964 13.56 22.42 8.36
C LEU A 964 14.59 21.28 8.31
N GLY A 965 15.54 21.31 7.38
CA GLY A 965 16.65 20.36 7.29
C GLY A 965 17.59 20.43 8.49
N CYS A 966 17.80 21.63 9.03
CA CYS A 966 18.52 21.88 10.29
C CYS A 966 17.70 21.53 11.55
N GLY A 967 16.46 21.05 11.42
CA GLY A 967 15.58 20.78 12.56
C GLY A 967 15.05 22.05 13.26
N LEU A 968 15.12 23.20 12.60
CA LEU A 968 14.66 24.49 13.10
C LEU A 968 13.23 24.81 12.62
N PRO A 969 12.44 25.59 13.38
CA PRO A 969 11.18 26.16 12.89
C PRO A 969 11.40 27.10 11.70
N LEU A 970 10.33 27.40 10.94
CA LEU A 970 10.38 28.38 9.86
C LEU A 970 10.81 29.76 10.36
N LEU A 971 11.69 30.43 9.61
CA LEU A 971 12.21 31.75 9.99
C LEU A 971 11.16 32.84 9.82
N ASN A 972 10.96 33.61 10.88
CA ASN A 972 10.08 34.78 10.86
C ASN A 972 10.77 35.97 10.16
N PRO A 973 10.03 36.75 9.36
CA PRO A 973 10.57 37.98 8.80
C PRO A 973 10.80 39.00 9.92
N TYR A 974 11.97 39.66 9.92
CA TYR A 974 12.38 40.62 10.93
C TYR A 974 11.35 41.73 11.19
N LYS A 975 10.61 42.16 10.17
CA LYS A 975 9.55 43.18 10.28
C LYS A 975 8.25 42.67 10.91
N ASP A 976 8.14 41.39 11.25
CA ASP A 976 6.96 40.86 11.96
C ASP A 976 6.99 41.24 13.44
N GLN A 977 6.06 42.10 13.84
CA GLN A 977 5.94 42.55 15.23
C GLN A 977 5.55 41.42 16.19
N ASN A 978 4.94 40.34 15.69
CA ASN A 978 4.57 39.16 16.47
C ASN A 978 5.52 37.97 16.24
N GLY A 979 6.63 38.18 15.54
CA GLY A 979 7.59 37.13 15.21
C GLY A 979 8.32 36.59 16.44
N ASN A 980 8.49 35.26 16.49
CA ASN A 980 9.41 34.62 17.42
C ASN A 980 10.79 34.49 16.77
N PHE A 981 11.81 35.12 17.37
CA PHE A 981 13.18 35.14 16.85
C PHE A 981 14.17 34.30 17.67
N THR A 982 13.70 33.45 18.60
CA THR A 982 14.59 32.65 19.45
C THR A 982 15.46 31.65 18.66
N HIS A 983 14.98 31.22 17.49
CA HIS A 983 15.64 30.25 16.61
C HIS A 983 16.20 30.90 15.32
N GLY A 984 16.34 32.23 15.31
CA GLY A 984 16.81 32.95 14.14
C GLY A 984 15.83 33.96 13.56
N ALA A 985 16.30 34.72 12.57
CA ALA A 985 15.54 35.78 11.91
C ALA A 985 15.91 35.90 10.42
N ASN A 986 14.91 36.21 9.60
CA ASN A 986 15.09 36.50 8.19
C ASN A 986 15.05 38.01 7.93
N PHE A 987 16.11 38.55 7.36
CA PHE A 987 16.29 39.97 7.03
C PHE A 987 16.20 40.26 5.53
N ALA A 988 16.01 39.22 4.70
CA ALA A 988 15.91 39.33 3.25
C ALA A 988 14.67 40.14 2.84
N VAL A 989 14.77 40.87 1.73
CA VAL A 989 13.68 41.72 1.20
C VAL A 989 13.56 41.54 -0.30
N ALA A 990 12.36 41.26 -0.79
CA ALA A 990 12.10 41.11 -2.22
C ALA A 990 12.53 42.33 -3.03
N GLY A 991 13.34 42.09 -4.08
CA GLY A 991 13.87 43.13 -4.98
C GLY A 991 15.08 43.91 -4.45
N ALA A 992 15.63 43.52 -3.30
CA ALA A 992 16.82 44.14 -2.71
C ALA A 992 18.07 43.97 -3.59
N THR A 993 18.93 44.96 -3.55
CA THR A 993 20.23 45.02 -4.24
C THR A 993 21.36 44.98 -3.21
N ALA A 994 22.53 44.48 -3.59
CA ALA A 994 23.74 44.64 -2.78
C ALA A 994 24.15 46.12 -2.70
N LEU A 995 24.12 46.83 -3.83
CA LEU A 995 24.40 48.27 -3.91
C LEU A 995 23.21 49.12 -3.45
N PRO A 996 23.45 50.23 -2.73
CA PRO A 996 22.41 51.23 -2.45
C PRO A 996 21.81 51.84 -3.73
N ALA A 997 20.55 52.27 -3.64
CA ALA A 997 19.81 52.84 -4.76
C ALA A 997 20.52 54.06 -5.39
N GLU A 998 21.20 54.87 -4.58
CA GLU A 998 21.94 56.06 -5.04
C GLU A 998 23.05 55.70 -6.04
N ILE A 999 23.78 54.61 -5.78
CA ILE A 999 24.85 54.14 -6.66
C ILE A 999 24.26 53.62 -7.98
N LEU A 1000 23.11 52.95 -7.94
CA LEU A 1000 22.45 52.46 -9.15
C LEU A 1000 21.97 53.61 -10.04
N ILE A 1001 21.47 54.69 -9.45
CA ILE A 1001 21.10 55.91 -10.18
C ILE A 1001 22.31 56.50 -10.90
N ASP A 1002 23.47 56.58 -10.24
CA ASP A 1002 24.73 57.06 -10.84
C ASP A 1002 25.18 56.19 -12.03
N ARG A 1003 24.87 54.89 -12.00
CA ARG A 1003 25.10 53.94 -13.10
C ARG A 1003 24.04 54.02 -14.21
N LYS A 1004 23.12 54.99 -14.13
CA LYS A 1004 21.97 55.17 -15.03
C LYS A 1004 21.00 53.98 -15.02
N ILE A 1005 20.83 53.35 -13.86
CA ILE A 1005 19.75 52.40 -13.60
C ILE A 1005 18.69 53.16 -12.80
N ASN A 1006 17.54 53.39 -13.42
CA ASN A 1006 16.49 54.29 -12.95
C ASN A 1006 15.88 53.83 -11.62
N SER A 1007 15.82 54.75 -10.65
CA SER A 1007 15.23 54.53 -9.32
C SER A 1007 13.74 54.17 -9.37
N ASN A 1008 12.99 54.62 -10.38
CA ASN A 1008 11.57 54.31 -10.52
C ASN A 1008 11.27 52.81 -10.77
N SER A 1009 12.29 52.02 -11.11
CA SER A 1009 12.16 50.56 -11.28
C SER A 1009 12.53 49.76 -10.02
N LEU A 1010 13.11 50.41 -9.01
CA LEU A 1010 13.43 49.77 -7.74
C LEU A 1010 12.17 49.67 -6.89
N ILE A 1011 11.82 48.44 -6.48
CA ILE A 1011 10.62 48.19 -5.67
C ILE A 1011 10.86 48.37 -4.16
N THR A 1012 12.13 48.40 -3.74
CA THR A 1012 12.57 48.60 -2.35
C THR A 1012 13.89 49.39 -2.29
N ASN A 1013 14.11 50.09 -1.18
CA ASN A 1013 15.39 50.72 -0.83
C ASN A 1013 16.17 49.90 0.22
N SER A 1014 15.69 48.71 0.60
CA SER A 1014 16.29 47.85 1.62
C SER A 1014 17.46 47.04 1.06
N SER A 1015 18.50 47.75 0.62
CA SER A 1015 19.76 47.17 0.15
C SER A 1015 20.45 46.32 1.21
N LEU A 1016 21.47 45.54 0.82
CA LEU A 1016 22.21 44.68 1.75
C LEU A 1016 22.71 45.42 3.00
N ASN A 1017 23.15 46.68 2.87
CA ASN A 1017 23.55 47.50 4.02
C ASN A 1017 22.38 47.79 4.99
N VAL A 1018 21.17 48.03 4.47
CA VAL A 1018 19.99 48.24 5.31
C VAL A 1018 19.63 46.95 6.06
N GLN A 1019 19.74 45.80 5.40
CA GLN A 1019 19.52 44.50 6.03
C GLN A 1019 20.57 44.20 7.11
N LEU A 1020 21.84 44.59 6.90
CA LEU A 1020 22.89 44.51 7.92
C LEU A 1020 22.59 45.41 9.12
N ASP A 1021 22.08 46.63 8.91
CA ASP A 1021 21.69 47.52 10.00
C ASP A 1021 20.55 46.94 10.85
N TRP A 1022 19.59 46.27 10.21
CA TRP A 1022 18.53 45.54 10.90
C TRP A 1022 19.08 44.37 11.70
N MET A 1023 19.99 43.59 11.11
CA MET A 1023 20.66 42.48 11.77
C MET A 1023 21.49 42.95 12.97
N PHE A 1024 22.25 44.04 12.82
CA PHE A 1024 23.00 44.66 13.91
C PHE A 1024 22.09 45.11 15.04
N THR A 1025 20.99 45.79 14.70
CA THR A 1025 19.98 46.23 15.67
C THR A 1025 19.36 45.06 16.41
N HIS A 1026 19.02 43.99 15.68
CA HIS A 1026 18.48 42.76 16.25
C HIS A 1026 19.45 42.14 17.26
N PHE A 1027 20.69 41.86 16.86
CA PHE A 1027 21.66 41.24 17.78
C PHE A 1027 21.99 42.13 18.98
N LYS A 1028 22.11 43.45 18.79
CA LYS A 1028 22.29 44.38 19.91
C LYS A 1028 21.17 44.30 20.95
N SER A 1029 19.94 44.02 20.52
CA SER A 1029 18.79 43.85 21.42
C SER A 1029 18.69 42.46 22.06
N THR A 1030 19.13 41.41 21.36
CA THR A 1030 18.83 40.01 21.75
C THR A 1030 19.92 39.37 22.65
N CYS A 1031 21.19 39.76 22.56
CA CYS A 1031 22.30 38.97 23.13
C CYS A 1031 23.27 39.70 24.09
N SER A 1032 22.84 40.80 24.72
CA SER A 1032 23.65 41.87 25.36
C SER A 1032 24.90 41.55 26.20
N THR A 1033 25.17 40.31 26.66
CA THR A 1033 26.43 39.97 27.38
C THR A 1033 27.18 38.72 26.90
N ASP A 1034 26.61 37.87 26.02
CA ASP A 1034 27.26 36.60 25.62
C ASP A 1034 27.01 36.19 24.14
N CYS A 1035 26.95 37.19 23.25
CA CYS A 1035 26.57 37.01 21.84
C CYS A 1035 27.46 36.01 21.08
N SER A 1036 28.77 35.98 21.37
CA SER A 1036 29.69 35.09 20.66
C SER A 1036 29.33 33.60 20.81
N LYS A 1037 28.75 33.21 21.96
CA LYS A 1037 28.35 31.82 22.22
C LYS A 1037 27.07 31.44 21.47
N TYR A 1038 26.14 32.38 21.33
CA TYR A 1038 24.92 32.20 20.55
C TYR A 1038 25.24 32.09 19.06
N LEU A 1039 26.00 33.05 18.53
CA LEU A 1039 26.32 33.13 17.09
C LEU A 1039 27.31 32.04 16.64
N LYS A 1040 28.11 31.46 17.54
CA LYS A 1040 28.96 30.29 17.24
C LYS A 1040 28.16 29.05 16.84
N ASN A 1041 26.90 28.94 17.26
CA ASN A 1041 26.01 27.82 16.94
C ASN A 1041 24.97 28.15 15.85
N ALA A 1042 25.13 29.30 15.20
CA ALA A 1042 24.23 29.76 14.15
C ALA A 1042 24.81 29.55 12.75
N LEU A 1043 23.94 29.35 11.77
CA LEU A 1043 24.28 29.38 10.34
C LEU A 1043 23.87 30.74 9.76
N PHE A 1044 24.80 31.42 9.09
CA PHE A 1044 24.54 32.69 8.43
C PHE A 1044 24.48 32.49 6.93
N LEU A 1045 23.43 32.96 6.29
CA LEU A 1045 23.30 32.98 4.84
C LEU A 1045 23.29 34.43 4.37
N VAL A 1046 24.31 34.81 3.59
CA VAL A 1046 24.49 36.17 3.06
C VAL A 1046 24.20 36.14 1.56
N GLY A 1047 22.91 36.09 1.22
CA GLY A 1047 22.41 36.02 -0.15
C GLY A 1047 21.43 34.85 -0.40
N GLU A 1048 20.99 34.62 -1.64
CA GLU A 1048 21.43 35.30 -2.86
C GLU A 1048 21.06 36.79 -2.85
N ILE A 1049 22.01 37.62 -3.27
CA ILE A 1049 21.90 39.07 -3.42
C ILE A 1049 22.98 39.54 -4.40
N GLY A 1050 22.70 40.60 -5.15
CA GLY A 1050 23.59 41.08 -6.23
C GLY A 1050 23.07 40.77 -7.64
N GLY A 1051 22.19 39.77 -7.78
CA GLY A 1051 21.52 39.46 -9.06
C GLY A 1051 20.61 40.59 -9.59
N ASN A 1052 19.96 41.33 -8.68
CA ASN A 1052 19.00 42.37 -9.03
C ASN A 1052 19.65 43.58 -9.74
N GLU A 1053 20.91 43.91 -9.44
CA GLU A 1053 21.66 44.95 -10.15
C GLU A 1053 21.75 44.66 -11.65
N PHE A 1054 21.98 43.40 -11.99
CA PHE A 1054 22.06 42.96 -13.38
C PHE A 1054 20.66 42.86 -14.00
N ASN A 1055 19.68 42.32 -13.28
CA ASN A 1055 18.31 42.20 -13.78
C ASN A 1055 17.69 43.58 -14.07
N TYR A 1056 17.80 44.55 -13.16
CA TYR A 1056 17.30 45.90 -13.39
C TYR A 1056 18.01 46.58 -14.57
N GLY A 1057 19.33 46.43 -14.68
CA GLY A 1057 20.09 46.98 -15.80
C GLY A 1057 19.68 46.36 -17.14
N LEU A 1058 19.54 45.03 -17.21
CA LEU A 1058 19.07 44.31 -18.39
C LEU A 1058 17.70 44.80 -18.84
N LEU A 1059 16.75 44.88 -17.91
CA LEU A 1059 15.37 45.33 -18.19
C LEU A 1059 15.29 46.79 -18.66
N GLN A 1060 16.32 47.58 -18.39
CA GLN A 1060 16.43 48.98 -18.82
C GLN A 1060 17.33 49.17 -20.05
N GLY A 1061 17.75 48.08 -20.70
CA GLY A 1061 18.49 48.11 -21.97
C GLY A 1061 19.99 48.32 -21.84
N LYS A 1062 20.59 48.08 -20.66
CA LYS A 1062 22.05 48.07 -20.50
C LYS A 1062 22.68 46.91 -21.25
N THR A 1063 23.87 47.16 -21.79
CA THR A 1063 24.66 46.13 -22.49
C THR A 1063 25.30 45.17 -21.49
N LEU A 1064 25.56 43.92 -21.92
CA LEU A 1064 26.24 42.94 -21.07
C LEU A 1064 27.65 43.37 -20.64
N GLU A 1065 28.33 44.17 -21.46
CA GLU A 1065 29.64 44.74 -21.13
C GLU A 1065 29.54 45.76 -19.98
N GLU A 1066 28.55 46.65 -20.02
CA GLU A 1066 28.28 47.60 -18.92
C GLU A 1066 27.98 46.86 -17.61
N LEU A 1067 27.22 45.76 -17.69
CA LEU A 1067 26.85 44.96 -16.50
C LEU A 1067 28.03 44.16 -15.96
N ARG A 1068 28.85 43.55 -16.82
CA ARG A 1068 30.10 42.87 -16.40
C ARG A 1068 31.06 43.82 -15.70
N ALA A 1069 31.10 45.09 -16.10
CA ALA A 1069 31.93 46.10 -15.45
C ALA A 1069 31.50 46.42 -14.00
N MET A 1070 30.24 46.15 -13.64
CA MET A 1070 29.72 46.35 -12.28
C MET A 1070 29.99 45.16 -11.33
N VAL A 1071 30.23 43.96 -11.87
CA VAL A 1071 30.39 42.72 -11.09
C VAL A 1071 31.45 42.82 -9.99
N PRO A 1072 32.67 43.34 -10.22
CA PRO A 1072 33.67 43.44 -9.16
C PRO A 1072 33.23 44.31 -7.97
N GLU A 1073 32.52 45.41 -8.24
CA GLU A 1073 32.01 46.31 -7.21
C GLU A 1073 30.90 45.67 -6.38
N VAL A 1074 29.96 44.98 -7.03
CA VAL A 1074 28.88 44.24 -6.37
C VAL A 1074 29.44 43.14 -5.47
N VAL A 1075 30.37 42.32 -5.99
CA VAL A 1075 31.03 41.25 -5.22
C VAL A 1075 31.79 41.84 -4.03
N GLN A 1076 32.48 42.96 -4.20
CA GLN A 1076 33.21 43.61 -3.10
C GLN A 1076 32.28 44.05 -1.96
N ILE A 1077 31.09 44.55 -2.28
CA ILE A 1077 30.09 44.95 -1.27
C ILE A 1077 29.57 43.74 -0.50
N ILE A 1078 29.32 42.61 -1.17
CA ILE A 1078 28.92 41.36 -0.52
C ILE A 1078 30.04 40.85 0.39
N ILE A 1079 31.30 40.89 -0.04
CA ILE A 1079 32.43 40.51 0.80
C ILE A 1079 32.58 41.44 2.01
N ASN A 1080 32.34 42.75 1.86
CA ASN A 1080 32.33 43.68 2.98
C ASN A 1080 31.18 43.39 3.97
N ALA A 1081 30.02 42.98 3.47
CA ALA A 1081 28.90 42.50 4.29
C ALA A 1081 29.30 41.25 5.08
N VAL A 1082 29.92 40.27 4.43
CA VAL A 1082 30.43 39.06 5.09
C VAL A 1082 31.45 39.42 6.18
N LYS A 1083 32.39 40.33 5.93
CA LYS A 1083 33.32 40.85 6.94
C LYS A 1083 32.61 41.47 8.14
N THR A 1084 31.51 42.17 7.89
CA THR A 1084 30.66 42.75 8.95
C THR A 1084 29.97 41.67 9.78
N VAL A 1085 29.42 40.64 9.12
CA VAL A 1085 28.79 39.48 9.77
C VAL A 1085 29.81 38.68 10.61
N ILE A 1086 31.04 38.50 10.11
CA ILE A 1086 32.16 37.95 10.89
C ILE A 1086 32.43 38.83 12.12
N GLY A 1087 32.42 40.15 11.95
CA GLY A 1087 32.57 41.13 13.05
C GLY A 1087 31.49 41.02 14.13
N PHE A 1088 30.30 40.53 13.81
CA PHE A 1088 29.24 40.23 14.80
C PHE A 1088 29.52 38.95 15.60
N GLY A 1089 30.41 38.08 15.13
CA GLY A 1089 30.78 36.82 15.78
C GLY A 1089 30.33 35.55 15.04
N ALA A 1090 29.93 35.67 13.77
CA ALA A 1090 29.57 34.53 12.93
C ALA A 1090 30.80 33.67 12.59
N VAL A 1091 30.65 32.34 12.69
CA VAL A 1091 31.73 31.38 12.40
C VAL A 1091 31.43 30.42 11.26
N ARG A 1092 30.17 30.33 10.82
CA ARG A 1092 29.68 29.50 9.71
C ARG A 1092 28.83 30.36 8.78
N ILE A 1093 29.36 30.66 7.60
CA ILE A 1093 28.73 31.59 6.68
C ILE A 1093 28.65 30.94 5.29
N VAL A 1094 27.44 30.89 4.75
CA VAL A 1094 27.16 30.48 3.37
C VAL A 1094 26.90 31.74 2.55
N ILE A 1095 27.54 31.81 1.38
CA ILE A 1095 27.46 32.94 0.46
C ILE A 1095 26.97 32.38 -0.89
N PRO A 1096 25.65 32.43 -1.16
CA PRO A 1096 25.10 31.89 -2.38
C PRO A 1096 25.55 32.65 -3.64
N GLY A 1097 25.81 31.90 -4.70
CA GLY A 1097 25.91 32.44 -6.05
C GLY A 1097 24.53 32.71 -6.68
N ASN A 1098 24.54 33.28 -7.87
CA ASN A 1098 23.34 33.57 -8.66
C ASN A 1098 22.92 32.37 -9.52
N PHE A 1099 21.62 32.26 -9.79
CA PHE A 1099 21.03 31.24 -10.68
C PHE A 1099 21.46 31.42 -12.15
N PRO A 1100 21.27 30.40 -13.02
CA PRO A 1100 21.37 30.57 -14.47
C PRO A 1100 20.20 31.43 -14.98
N ILE A 1101 20.35 32.75 -14.89
CA ILE A 1101 19.29 33.73 -15.20
C ILE A 1101 18.79 33.64 -16.65
N GLY A 1102 19.59 33.09 -17.57
CA GLY A 1102 19.18 32.83 -18.95
C GLY A 1102 18.12 31.74 -19.08
N CYS A 1103 17.81 31.01 -18.01
CA CYS A 1103 16.74 30.01 -17.94
C CYS A 1103 15.42 30.56 -17.38
N ILE A 1104 15.39 31.81 -16.92
CA ILE A 1104 14.21 32.38 -16.23
C ILE A 1104 13.18 32.87 -17.27
N PRO A 1105 11.89 32.49 -17.17
CA PRO A 1105 10.87 32.79 -18.19
C PRO A 1105 10.73 34.28 -18.54
N ASN A 1106 10.86 35.19 -17.58
CA ASN A 1106 10.76 36.63 -17.85
C ASN A 1106 11.87 37.12 -18.80
N LEU A 1107 13.12 36.71 -18.54
CA LEU A 1107 14.28 37.09 -19.35
C LEU A 1107 14.26 36.38 -20.70
N LEU A 1108 13.85 35.10 -20.73
CA LEU A 1108 13.62 34.36 -21.97
C LEU A 1108 12.57 35.04 -22.86
N THR A 1109 11.51 35.60 -22.27
CA THR A 1109 10.46 36.32 -23.01
C THR A 1109 10.96 37.67 -23.52
N ILE A 1110 11.70 38.42 -22.70
CA ILE A 1110 12.15 39.78 -23.05
C ILE A 1110 13.29 39.77 -24.05
N PHE A 1111 14.22 38.83 -23.92
CA PHE A 1111 15.39 38.67 -24.79
C PHE A 1111 15.22 37.55 -25.80
N PHE A 1112 13.98 37.19 -26.12
CA PHE A 1112 13.66 36.19 -27.13
C PHE A 1112 14.33 36.52 -28.48
N THR A 1113 14.96 35.53 -29.10
CA THR A 1113 15.57 35.66 -30.41
C THR A 1113 15.34 34.40 -31.23
N ASN A 1114 15.13 34.53 -32.53
CA ASN A 1114 15.00 33.39 -33.44
C ASN A 1114 16.35 32.71 -33.75
N ASN A 1115 17.46 33.24 -33.24
CA ASN A 1115 18.77 32.65 -33.43
C ASN A 1115 18.97 31.44 -32.49
N SER A 1116 18.84 30.22 -33.02
CA SER A 1116 19.02 28.98 -32.23
C SER A 1116 20.41 28.88 -31.58
N THR A 1117 21.44 29.51 -32.16
CA THR A 1117 22.79 29.49 -31.57
C THR A 1117 22.93 30.39 -30.35
N ALA A 1118 21.92 31.20 -30.00
CA ALA A 1118 21.93 32.01 -28.78
C ALA A 1118 21.59 31.20 -27.53
N TYR A 1119 21.03 30.00 -27.69
CA TYR A 1119 20.60 29.14 -26.61
C TYR A 1119 21.58 27.97 -26.37
N ASP A 1120 21.57 27.43 -25.16
CA ASP A 1120 22.28 26.19 -24.79
C ASP A 1120 21.38 24.95 -24.97
N GLU A 1121 21.89 23.77 -24.58
CA GLU A 1121 21.19 22.49 -24.68
C GLU A 1121 19.88 22.42 -23.86
N TYR A 1122 19.74 23.28 -22.85
CA TYR A 1122 18.51 23.40 -22.05
C TYR A 1122 17.58 24.51 -22.56
N HIS A 1123 17.87 25.07 -23.73
CA HIS A 1123 17.21 26.25 -24.31
C HIS A 1123 17.24 27.48 -23.39
N CYS A 1124 18.33 27.67 -22.64
CA CYS A 1124 18.58 28.89 -21.89
C CYS A 1124 19.49 29.84 -22.66
N LEU A 1125 19.35 31.16 -22.46
CA LEU A 1125 20.17 32.17 -23.15
C LEU A 1125 21.62 32.16 -22.65
N LYS A 1126 22.56 31.76 -23.52
CA LYS A 1126 23.98 31.58 -23.17
C LYS A 1126 24.62 32.86 -22.67
N ASP A 1127 24.34 33.99 -23.29
CA ASP A 1127 24.99 35.25 -22.93
C ASP A 1127 24.58 35.76 -21.54
N LEU A 1128 23.33 35.51 -21.14
CA LEU A 1128 22.83 35.81 -19.80
C LEU A 1128 23.41 34.83 -18.76
N ASN A 1129 23.45 33.53 -19.09
CA ASN A 1129 24.10 32.52 -18.27
C ASN A 1129 25.60 32.80 -18.10
N ASN A 1130 26.28 33.29 -19.14
CA ASN A 1130 27.68 33.71 -19.09
C ASN A 1130 27.91 34.91 -18.16
N LEU A 1131 26.95 35.84 -18.06
CA LEU A 1131 27.01 36.93 -17.08
C LEU A 1131 26.88 36.39 -15.64
N ALA A 1132 25.93 35.49 -15.39
CA ALA A 1132 25.77 34.85 -14.07
C ALA A 1132 27.00 34.03 -13.68
N LEU A 1133 27.57 33.25 -14.60
CA LEU A 1133 28.83 32.53 -14.40
C LEU A 1133 30.00 33.47 -14.12
N PHE A 1134 30.09 34.59 -14.84
CA PHE A 1134 31.13 35.60 -14.60
C PHE A 1134 31.01 36.19 -13.20
N TYR A 1135 29.80 36.51 -12.75
CA TYR A 1135 29.52 36.94 -11.38
C TYR A 1135 29.92 35.88 -10.35
N ASN A 1136 29.44 34.64 -10.52
CA ASN A 1136 29.72 33.52 -9.62
C ASN A 1136 31.22 33.22 -9.50
N HIS A 1137 31.95 33.29 -10.61
CA HIS A 1137 33.41 33.12 -10.62
C HIS A 1137 34.15 34.21 -9.84
N HIS A 1138 33.71 35.46 -9.96
CA HIS A 1138 34.28 36.57 -9.16
C HIS A 1138 33.97 36.39 -7.67
N LEU A 1139 32.73 35.99 -7.35
CA LEU A 1139 32.32 35.72 -5.97
C LEU A 1139 33.14 34.57 -5.36
N GLN A 1140 33.28 33.44 -6.05
CA GLN A 1140 34.10 32.31 -5.60
C GLN A 1140 35.57 32.72 -5.37
N LYS A 1141 36.17 33.48 -6.29
CA LYS A 1141 37.54 34.01 -6.11
C LYS A 1141 37.66 34.89 -4.87
N ALA A 1142 36.70 35.79 -4.67
CA ALA A 1142 36.73 36.70 -3.52
C ALA A 1142 36.50 35.95 -2.19
N ILE A 1143 35.68 34.90 -2.19
CA ILE A 1143 35.53 33.98 -1.04
C ILE A 1143 36.85 33.26 -0.74
N GLN A 1144 37.54 32.73 -1.76
CA GLN A 1144 38.85 32.07 -1.60
C GLN A 1144 39.93 33.02 -1.05
N GLU A 1145 39.87 34.32 -1.38
CA GLU A 1145 40.73 35.34 -0.78
C GLU A 1145 40.34 35.62 0.67
N LEU A 1146 39.04 35.69 0.97
CA LEU A 1146 38.53 35.91 2.32
C LEU A 1146 38.84 34.72 3.26
N GLU A 1147 38.82 33.49 2.76
CA GLU A 1147 39.24 32.28 3.49
C GLU A 1147 40.70 32.36 3.96
N LYS A 1148 41.58 33.00 3.17
CA LYS A 1148 42.97 33.23 3.55
C LYS A 1148 43.09 34.31 4.64
N GLU A 1149 42.21 35.30 4.63
CA GLU A 1149 42.14 36.38 5.63
C GLU A 1149 41.58 35.88 6.97
N TYR A 1150 40.62 34.94 6.94
CA TYR A 1150 39.93 34.38 8.11
C TYR A 1150 40.00 32.85 8.20
N PRO A 1151 41.17 32.25 8.45
CA PRO A 1151 41.37 30.78 8.39
C PRO A 1151 40.60 30.00 9.48
N ASN A 1152 40.09 30.68 10.51
CA ASN A 1152 39.34 30.08 11.61
C ASN A 1152 37.80 30.16 11.42
N ILE A 1153 37.34 30.74 10.31
CA ILE A 1153 35.92 30.90 9.98
C ILE A 1153 35.60 29.96 8.81
N THR A 1154 34.47 29.26 8.91
CA THR A 1154 33.99 28.41 7.82
C THR A 1154 33.17 29.25 6.85
N LEU A 1155 33.74 29.50 5.67
CA LEU A 1155 33.11 30.21 4.56
C LEU A 1155 32.75 29.18 3.49
N ILE A 1156 31.52 29.22 2.99
CA ILE A 1156 31.03 28.24 1.99
C ILE A 1156 30.38 29.00 0.85
N TYR A 1157 30.81 28.73 -0.37
CA TYR A 1157 30.09 29.15 -1.56
C TYR A 1157 28.86 28.25 -1.77
N GLY A 1158 27.67 28.85 -1.80
CA GLY A 1158 26.43 28.14 -2.10
C GLY A 1158 26.19 28.05 -3.60
N ASP A 1159 26.36 26.87 -4.19
CA ASP A 1159 26.35 26.69 -5.65
C ASP A 1159 24.95 26.59 -6.26
N TYR A 1160 24.22 27.71 -6.19
CA TYR A 1160 22.85 27.83 -6.70
C TYR A 1160 22.79 27.59 -8.21
N TYR A 1161 23.85 27.95 -8.94
CA TYR A 1161 23.91 27.80 -10.39
C TYR A 1161 23.87 26.32 -10.79
N ASN A 1162 24.77 25.50 -10.22
CA ASN A 1162 24.80 24.08 -10.54
C ASN A 1162 23.64 23.30 -9.90
N ALA A 1163 23.12 23.74 -8.76
CA ALA A 1163 21.87 23.19 -8.21
C ALA A 1163 20.69 23.34 -9.18
N TYR A 1164 20.56 24.52 -9.82
CA TYR A 1164 19.52 24.77 -10.81
C TYR A 1164 19.75 23.96 -12.11
N LEU A 1165 20.99 23.88 -12.60
CA LEU A 1165 21.29 23.08 -13.79
C LEU A 1165 21.03 21.60 -13.56
N TRP A 1166 21.39 21.08 -12.39
CA TRP A 1166 21.06 19.72 -11.98
C TRP A 1166 19.55 19.49 -11.94
N LEU A 1167 18.77 20.48 -11.45
CA LEU A 1167 17.31 20.41 -11.47
C LEU A 1167 16.79 20.31 -12.91
N LEU A 1168 17.29 21.13 -13.84
CA LEU A 1168 16.91 21.08 -15.24
C LEU A 1168 17.27 19.74 -15.90
N GLN A 1169 18.47 19.24 -15.64
CA GLN A 1169 18.97 17.99 -16.19
C GLN A 1169 18.12 16.78 -15.74
N ASN A 1170 17.64 16.81 -14.49
CA ASN A 1170 16.88 15.71 -13.90
C ASN A 1170 15.35 15.96 -13.87
N ALA A 1171 14.87 17.06 -14.44
CA ALA A 1171 13.52 17.58 -14.21
C ALA A 1171 12.40 16.54 -14.47
N THR A 1172 12.46 15.83 -15.60
CA THR A 1172 11.45 14.81 -15.94
C THR A 1172 11.49 13.62 -14.99
N SER A 1173 12.66 13.24 -14.48
CA SER A 1173 12.81 12.12 -13.55
C SER A 1173 12.29 12.47 -12.14
N LEU A 1174 12.30 13.77 -11.82
CA LEU A 1174 11.83 14.39 -10.58
C LEU A 1174 10.33 14.74 -10.59
N GLY A 1175 9.65 14.56 -11.72
CA GLY A 1175 8.20 14.75 -11.86
C GLY A 1175 7.78 16.10 -12.44
N PHE A 1176 8.71 16.91 -12.94
CA PHE A 1176 8.38 18.12 -13.70
C PHE A 1176 7.99 17.79 -15.13
N ASP A 1177 7.03 18.53 -15.68
CA ASP A 1177 6.61 18.38 -17.06
C ASP A 1177 7.70 18.93 -17.99
N LYS A 1178 8.24 18.07 -18.86
CA LYS A 1178 9.29 18.41 -19.83
C LYS A 1178 8.90 19.56 -20.77
N TYR A 1179 7.60 19.78 -21.00
CA TYR A 1179 7.10 20.87 -21.84
C TYR A 1179 6.90 22.19 -21.09
N CYS A 1180 7.00 22.17 -19.76
CA CYS A 1180 6.75 23.29 -18.87
C CYS A 1180 7.99 23.78 -18.11
N LEU A 1181 9.17 23.20 -18.35
CA LEU A 1181 10.42 23.50 -17.61
C LEU A 1181 10.82 24.99 -17.67
N ARG A 1182 10.46 25.69 -18.75
CA ARG A 1182 10.75 27.10 -18.99
C ARG A 1182 9.49 27.97 -18.98
N LYS A 1183 8.38 27.46 -18.46
CA LYS A 1183 7.11 28.19 -18.39
C LYS A 1183 6.80 28.56 -16.95
N ALA A 1184 6.20 29.74 -16.75
CA ALA A 1184 5.63 30.10 -15.47
C ALA A 1184 4.31 29.32 -15.24
N CYS A 1185 4.12 28.77 -14.04
CA CYS A 1185 2.84 28.16 -13.68
C CYS A 1185 1.71 29.19 -13.53
N CYS A 1186 2.00 30.31 -12.86
CA CYS A 1186 1.11 31.45 -12.71
C CYS A 1186 1.55 32.54 -13.69
N GLY A 1187 0.87 32.61 -14.83
CA GLY A 1187 1.28 33.50 -15.91
C GLY A 1187 0.39 33.37 -17.13
N ILE A 1188 0.59 34.28 -18.09
CA ILE A 1188 -0.15 34.32 -19.34
C ILE A 1188 0.75 34.82 -20.46
N GLY A 1189 0.53 34.32 -21.68
CA GLY A 1189 1.10 34.88 -22.90
C GLY A 1189 2.47 34.32 -23.31
N GLY A 1190 2.77 34.41 -24.61
CA GLY A 1190 4.06 34.01 -25.18
C GLY A 1190 4.40 32.51 -25.05
N GLU A 1191 5.61 32.15 -25.47
CA GLU A 1191 6.13 30.77 -25.39
C GLU A 1191 6.37 30.31 -23.94
N TYR A 1192 6.81 31.23 -23.09
CA TYR A 1192 7.22 30.96 -21.70
C TYR A 1192 6.13 31.25 -20.66
N ASN A 1193 4.89 31.44 -21.12
CA ASN A 1193 3.72 31.76 -20.28
C ASN A 1193 3.92 32.98 -19.37
N TYR A 1194 4.51 34.05 -19.91
CA TYR A 1194 4.82 35.27 -19.17
C TYR A 1194 4.53 36.53 -20.00
N ASP A 1195 3.93 37.53 -19.36
CA ASP A 1195 3.67 38.85 -19.92
C ASP A 1195 3.99 39.93 -18.87
N LYS A 1196 4.92 40.83 -19.20
CA LYS A 1196 5.36 41.92 -18.31
C LYS A 1196 4.23 42.89 -17.91
N SER A 1197 3.15 42.97 -18.68
CA SER A 1197 2.00 43.85 -18.41
C SER A 1197 0.93 43.18 -17.56
N ARG A 1198 0.93 41.83 -17.47
CA ARG A 1198 -0.07 41.02 -16.77
C ARG A 1198 0.61 39.89 -15.99
N ILE A 1199 1.26 40.27 -14.90
CA ILE A 1199 2.03 39.36 -14.03
C ILE A 1199 1.12 38.52 -13.11
N CYS A 1200 1.69 37.46 -12.51
CA CYS A 1200 0.99 36.62 -11.54
C CYS A 1200 0.30 37.43 -10.43
N GLY A 1201 -0.94 37.07 -10.10
CA GLY A 1201 -1.78 37.78 -9.14
C GLY A 1201 -2.54 38.99 -9.72
N ALA A 1202 -2.31 39.38 -10.98
CA ALA A 1202 -3.16 40.33 -11.67
C ALA A 1202 -4.51 39.70 -12.10
N PRO A 1203 -5.61 40.48 -12.21
CA PRO A 1203 -6.90 39.95 -12.64
C PRO A 1203 -6.86 39.20 -13.98
N GLY A 1204 -7.44 37.99 -13.99
CA GLY A 1204 -7.55 37.14 -15.18
C GLY A 1204 -6.24 36.51 -15.64
N VAL A 1205 -5.19 36.50 -14.81
CA VAL A 1205 -3.97 35.69 -15.04
C VAL A 1205 -4.20 34.30 -14.45
N PRO A 1206 -4.16 33.22 -15.26
CA PRO A 1206 -4.44 31.88 -14.79
C PRO A 1206 -3.28 31.30 -14.00
N ILE A 1207 -3.61 30.28 -13.20
CA ILE A 1207 -2.66 29.44 -12.46
C ILE A 1207 -2.76 28.04 -13.06
N CYS A 1208 -1.62 27.39 -13.26
CA CYS A 1208 -1.59 26.02 -13.74
C CYS A 1208 -2.29 25.07 -12.74
N GLY A 1209 -2.89 23.98 -13.23
CA GLY A 1209 -3.66 23.06 -12.38
C GLY A 1209 -2.84 22.31 -11.32
N ASN A 1210 -1.52 22.17 -11.52
CA ASN A 1210 -0.62 21.54 -10.54
C ASN A 1210 0.76 22.24 -10.55
N PRO A 1211 1.03 23.16 -9.59
CA PRO A 1211 2.31 23.85 -9.52
C PRO A 1211 3.51 22.92 -9.29
N ALA A 1212 3.31 21.71 -8.74
CA ALA A 1212 4.40 20.77 -8.51
C ALA A 1212 5.01 20.18 -9.80
N THR A 1213 4.37 20.38 -10.97
CA THR A 1213 4.92 19.95 -12.27
C THR A 1213 5.68 21.06 -13.00
N TYR A 1214 5.78 22.27 -12.42
CA TYR A 1214 6.47 23.42 -12.99
C TYR A 1214 7.68 23.80 -12.13
N ILE A 1215 8.80 24.15 -12.77
CA ILE A 1215 9.98 24.66 -12.06
C ILE A 1215 9.74 26.11 -11.62
N ASN A 1216 9.19 26.92 -12.51
CA ASN A 1216 9.01 28.35 -12.28
C ASN A 1216 7.55 28.69 -11.93
N TRP A 1217 7.38 29.52 -10.90
CA TRP A 1217 6.09 29.92 -10.37
C TRP A 1217 5.48 31.10 -11.16
N ASP A 1218 6.11 32.27 -11.17
CA ASP A 1218 5.50 33.54 -11.62
C ASP A 1218 6.24 34.23 -12.77
N GLY A 1219 7.19 33.53 -13.39
CA GLY A 1219 8.09 34.01 -14.42
C GLY A 1219 9.44 34.48 -13.89
N VAL A 1220 9.61 34.59 -12.58
CA VAL A 1220 10.87 35.02 -11.92
C VAL A 1220 11.28 34.00 -10.87
N HIS A 1221 10.37 33.65 -9.98
CA HIS A 1221 10.62 32.79 -8.82
C HIS A 1221 10.25 31.34 -9.08
N LEU A 1222 10.76 30.44 -8.23
CA LEU A 1222 10.52 29.02 -8.36
C LEU A 1222 9.29 28.57 -7.57
N THR A 1223 8.73 27.43 -7.97
CA THR A 1223 7.70 26.75 -7.18
C THR A 1223 8.32 26.16 -5.92
N GLN A 1224 7.50 25.95 -4.89
CA GLN A 1224 7.92 25.29 -3.65
C GLN A 1224 8.55 23.91 -3.94
N ALA A 1225 8.02 23.19 -4.94
CA ALA A 1225 8.55 21.89 -5.35
C ALA A 1225 10.00 21.99 -5.86
N ALA A 1226 10.29 22.99 -6.69
CA ALA A 1226 11.65 23.26 -7.17
C ALA A 1226 12.55 23.73 -6.02
N TYR A 1227 12.12 24.70 -5.20
CA TYR A 1227 12.92 25.18 -4.05
C TYR A 1227 13.29 24.07 -3.08
N LYS A 1228 12.40 23.12 -2.84
CA LYS A 1228 12.68 21.96 -1.99
C LYS A 1228 13.83 21.11 -2.52
N LEU A 1229 13.84 20.84 -3.83
CA LEU A 1229 14.87 20.01 -4.46
C LEU A 1229 16.22 20.72 -4.50
N LEU A 1230 16.23 22.03 -4.79
CA LEU A 1230 17.46 22.82 -4.71
C LEU A 1230 18.00 22.87 -3.27
N ALA A 1231 17.13 23.03 -2.26
CA ALA A 1231 17.54 23.02 -0.86
C ALA A 1231 18.25 21.71 -0.48
N ILE A 1232 17.69 20.58 -0.89
CA ILE A 1232 18.27 19.24 -0.63
C ILE A 1232 19.67 19.13 -1.26
N TRP A 1233 19.78 19.48 -2.54
CA TRP A 1233 21.05 19.44 -3.26
C TRP A 1233 22.12 20.31 -2.60
N LEU A 1234 21.74 21.52 -2.19
CA LEU A 1234 22.66 22.45 -1.54
C LEU A 1234 23.06 21.98 -0.16
N ILE A 1235 22.13 21.44 0.63
CA ILE A 1235 22.45 20.86 1.94
C ILE A 1235 23.52 19.78 1.76
N ASP A 1236 23.34 18.86 0.80
CA ASP A 1236 24.30 17.79 0.52
C ASP A 1236 25.69 18.32 0.09
N ASP A 1237 25.75 19.40 -0.70
CA ASP A 1237 27.02 20.03 -1.11
C ASP A 1237 27.71 20.81 0.02
N MET A 1238 26.94 21.49 0.87
CA MET A 1238 27.48 22.36 1.93
C MET A 1238 27.94 21.57 3.15
N LEU A 1239 27.25 20.47 3.50
CA LEU A 1239 27.47 19.73 4.74
C LEU A 1239 28.89 19.24 4.97
N PRO A 1240 29.59 18.63 3.99
CA PRO A 1240 30.99 18.22 4.17
C PRO A 1240 31.94 19.38 4.48
N LYS A 1241 31.55 20.61 4.14
CA LYS A 1241 32.37 21.82 4.26
C LYS A 1241 32.18 22.54 5.60
N LEU A 1242 31.17 22.17 6.41
CA LEU A 1242 30.79 22.90 7.65
C LEU A 1242 31.66 22.65 8.90
N ASN A 1243 32.61 21.69 8.86
CA ASN A 1243 33.71 21.50 9.83
C ASN A 1243 33.37 21.68 11.34
N CYS A 1244 32.21 21.20 11.82
CA CYS A 1244 31.88 21.28 13.25
C CYS A 1244 32.65 20.22 14.08
N PRO A 1245 33.21 20.59 15.25
CA PRO A 1245 33.79 19.62 16.16
C PRO A 1245 32.69 18.72 16.74
N LEU A 1246 32.91 17.40 16.67
CA LEU A 1246 32.13 16.37 17.34
C LEU A 1246 32.29 16.57 18.85
N TYR A 1247 31.22 16.97 19.55
CA TYR A 1247 31.15 16.99 21.01
C TYR A 1247 30.17 15.94 21.52
#